data_AF-A0A7Y2P283-F1
#
_entry.id   AF-A0A7Y2P283-F1
#
_cell.length_a   1.000
_cell.length_b   1.000
_cell.length_c   1.000
_cell.angle_alpha   90.00
_cell.angle_beta   90.00
_cell.angle_gamma   90.00
#
_symmetry.space_group_name_H-M   'P 1'
#
loop_
_entity.id
_entity.type
_entity.pdbx_description
1 polymer ?
#
loop_
_entity_poly.entity_id
_entity_poly.type
_entity_poly.pdbx_seq_one_letter_code
_entity_poly.pdbx_strand_id
1 'polypeptide(L)'
;MSEHIHGATLLASLSRFTQDTRLLRLTTPLGEELIAECMHGEEGISEGYVFRIDALSTDVQLQLRSLIGQPALLQLLTAESFSSLRPFHGYITSAEIAGANGGFVRYVLTIEPWCKFLSLGRDSRTFQDMTVFDILDVVFGSYSGRGKLVCEWRFDIADQSIYPKRSLSTQYQESDLAFAERLMIEEGLFYFFEHSGDPDSASLGSHTMVIADHNGAFAPNPQSSVEFTRPGAVMKADSIDRWRTETRMSTNAVEIGSWDYRTVRQRQASAAGADSSGTLLSSRDAPGVYAWQGREQGQRIALNQIQAFEAARQVHVGAGTVRSFAPGTSFTLHGHARFDEADSDDGRTFIIVRAKHLMHNNLTADMSEVVGKLLGKGLTAIANNREFGGGDMRQPGGERPLYRNRIEAIPASVPIRSAGMDGRGHLLRPSPTVRGQQTAIVVGPPGAVIHTDRDHRVKVQFHWQRGANSHGRVSHPYPERQTGAPGDDTAGTWVRVATPMAGANWGSNMLPRVGQEVLVDFLDGDIDRPVVIGSLYNGRGQRDAQPNEVAQGGGAATGNASPWFPGENGGHAHPAAMAGIKTQAMQSSQGGDGAYSQLVFDDSAGQARLALQHHARPHAGTAELNLGHLRHQADNERLHPVGFGAELKTAHSAAMRAGQGMLLSTDMRSGGNGSQLGAREAEAQIEAGHQLQVALTTQAGKHNAKLKDEPEAEELPAVKQMRHSAEVLKGGEGGGDRQTDEYSEPQLQLSSPAGIAVCTPADAVLSAGTTSSVVAGQDINLIAQGASSTLVANGISLFTYGKASNKDKPKQEVGVKLHAASGKLSMQSQSGATTLTADKKVTVASVTKSVSISAPKKHVLLTAQGAYIKLEGGNIEVHAPGKVDFKASKKELAGPVSVKVVDLAMKVSELNIKRDLEIEYVDADGNALADEPIALSFATGVEKKFVLDASGKALIKNAPLGPFGAKQPRRK
;
A
#
# COMPACT_ATOMS: atom_id res chain seq x y z
N MET A 1 -2.23 -57.26 77.84
CA MET A 1 -2.98 -58.30 77.10
C MET A 1 -4.03 -57.75 76.12
N SER A 2 -4.48 -56.49 76.23
CA SER A 2 -5.48 -55.89 75.30
C SER A 2 -4.91 -55.45 73.93
N GLU A 3 -3.63 -55.07 73.86
CA GLU A 3 -2.96 -54.65 72.60
C GLU A 3 -2.64 -55.82 71.65
N HIS A 4 -2.31 -57.00 72.18
CA HIS A 4 -2.02 -58.17 71.35
C HIS A 4 -3.25 -58.77 70.64
N ILE A 5 -4.45 -58.55 71.19
CA ILE A 5 -5.72 -59.00 70.57
C ILE A 5 -6.16 -58.02 69.45
N HIS A 6 -5.82 -56.73 69.54
CA HIS A 6 -6.10 -55.77 68.47
C HIS A 6 -5.16 -55.96 67.27
N GLY A 7 -3.87 -56.26 67.48
CA GLY A 7 -2.92 -56.53 66.40
C GLY A 7 -3.24 -57.80 65.58
N ALA A 8 -3.74 -58.86 66.23
CA ALA A 8 -4.11 -60.11 65.56
C ALA A 8 -5.38 -59.98 64.68
N THR A 9 -6.36 -59.19 65.14
CA THR A 9 -7.57 -58.88 64.36
C THR A 9 -7.27 -57.96 63.17
N LEU A 10 -6.29 -57.06 63.32
CA LEU A 10 -5.81 -56.16 62.27
C LEU A 10 -5.12 -56.95 61.13
N LEU A 11 -4.21 -57.88 61.45
CA LEU A 11 -3.54 -58.77 60.48
C LEU A 11 -4.52 -59.71 59.75
N ALA A 12 -5.55 -60.20 60.43
CA ALA A 12 -6.61 -61.00 59.79
C ALA A 12 -7.47 -60.15 58.83
N SER A 13 -7.74 -58.88 59.18
CA SER A 13 -8.46 -57.95 58.28
C SER A 13 -7.63 -57.51 57.07
N LEU A 14 -6.29 -57.45 57.20
CA LEU A 14 -5.33 -57.16 56.13
C LEU A 14 -5.27 -58.29 55.07
N SER A 15 -5.50 -59.55 55.46
CA SER A 15 -5.56 -60.69 54.52
C SER A 15 -6.80 -60.73 53.62
N ARG A 16 -7.77 -59.80 53.81
CA ARG A 16 -9.02 -59.66 53.03
C ARG A 16 -9.06 -58.38 52.17
N PHE A 17 -7.92 -57.73 52.02
CA PHE A 17 -7.75 -56.48 51.28
C PHE A 17 -7.52 -56.77 49.78
N THR A 18 -8.45 -57.51 49.15
CA THR A 18 -8.45 -57.77 47.69
C THR A 18 -9.68 -57.15 47.02
N GLN A 19 -9.61 -56.93 45.71
CA GLN A 19 -10.65 -56.26 44.91
C GLN A 19 -11.56 -57.22 44.13
N ASP A 20 -11.30 -58.54 44.17
CA ASP A 20 -11.95 -59.56 43.33
C ASP A 20 -13.47 -59.64 43.49
N THR A 21 -14.00 -59.46 44.70
CA THR A 21 -15.44 -59.54 45.00
C THR A 21 -16.06 -58.18 45.32
N ARG A 22 -15.38 -57.09 44.93
CA ARG A 22 -15.76 -55.72 45.24
C ARG A 22 -16.66 -55.12 44.16
N LEU A 23 -17.53 -54.21 44.58
CA LEU A 23 -18.39 -53.44 43.67
C LEU A 23 -17.56 -52.47 42.82
N LEU A 24 -16.54 -51.86 43.45
CA LEU A 24 -15.60 -50.93 42.84
C LEU A 24 -14.22 -51.58 42.83
N ARG A 25 -13.56 -51.57 41.66
CA ARG A 25 -12.17 -51.99 41.49
C ARG A 25 -11.36 -50.83 40.93
N LEU A 26 -10.31 -50.42 41.63
CA LEU A 26 -9.40 -49.35 41.21
C LEU A 26 -8.06 -49.95 40.82
N THR A 27 -7.66 -49.71 39.59
CA THR A 27 -6.34 -50.07 39.06
C THR A 27 -5.55 -48.81 38.77
N THR A 28 -4.30 -48.78 39.21
CA THR A 28 -3.33 -47.71 38.95
C THR A 28 -1.99 -48.33 38.54
N PRO A 29 -1.02 -47.58 38.01
CA PRO A 29 0.30 -48.13 37.68
C PRO A 29 1.11 -48.66 38.88
N LEU A 30 0.67 -48.37 40.11
CA LEU A 30 1.22 -48.96 41.34
C LEU A 30 0.64 -50.36 41.63
N GLY A 31 -0.24 -50.89 40.78
CA GLY A 31 -0.92 -52.17 40.98
C GLY A 31 -2.11 -52.06 41.94
N GLU A 32 -2.36 -53.13 42.70
CA GLU A 32 -3.51 -53.27 43.60
C GLU A 32 -3.31 -52.62 44.98
N GLU A 33 -2.29 -51.77 45.15
CA GLU A 33 -1.94 -51.11 46.42
C GLU A 33 -3.00 -50.11 46.92
N LEU A 34 -3.93 -49.70 46.05
CA LEU A 34 -5.00 -48.74 46.33
C LEU A 34 -6.36 -49.38 46.08
N ILE A 35 -7.19 -49.46 47.13
CA ILE A 35 -8.56 -49.98 47.03
C ILE A 35 -9.57 -48.84 47.12
N ALA A 36 -10.48 -48.74 46.14
CA ALA A 36 -11.55 -47.75 46.18
C ALA A 36 -12.52 -48.01 47.35
N GLU A 37 -12.74 -47.00 48.19
CA GLU A 37 -13.75 -46.99 49.25
C GLU A 37 -15.04 -46.31 48.77
N CYS A 38 -14.93 -45.12 48.18
CA CYS A 38 -16.05 -44.29 47.80
C CYS A 38 -15.70 -43.46 46.56
N MET A 39 -16.65 -43.28 45.64
CA MET A 39 -16.49 -42.41 44.47
C MET A 39 -17.66 -41.42 44.36
N HIS A 40 -17.31 -40.18 44.04
CA HIS A 40 -18.22 -39.13 43.61
C HIS A 40 -17.82 -38.70 42.20
N GLY A 41 -18.72 -38.88 41.23
CA GLY A 41 -18.43 -38.66 39.83
C GLY A 41 -19.43 -37.73 39.18
N GLU A 42 -18.95 -36.85 38.30
CA GLU A 42 -19.80 -36.06 37.42
C GLU A 42 -19.32 -36.20 35.97
N GLU A 43 -20.27 -36.43 35.07
CA GLU A 43 -20.07 -36.52 33.63
C GLU A 43 -21.14 -35.67 32.92
N GLY A 44 -20.80 -35.02 31.80
CA GLY A 44 -21.76 -34.22 31.03
C GLY A 44 -21.37 -34.07 29.55
N ILE A 45 -22.37 -33.77 28.72
CA ILE A 45 -22.14 -33.38 27.32
C ILE A 45 -21.47 -32.00 27.30
N SER A 46 -20.41 -31.88 26.51
CA SER A 46 -19.54 -30.69 26.40
C SER A 46 -18.92 -30.25 27.72
N GLU A 47 -18.72 -31.19 28.65
CA GLU A 47 -18.01 -30.99 29.90
C GLU A 47 -16.99 -32.13 30.12
N GLY A 48 -15.81 -31.81 30.66
CA GLY A 48 -14.87 -32.83 31.12
C GLY A 48 -15.40 -33.54 32.36
N TYR A 49 -15.37 -34.87 32.38
CA TYR A 49 -15.76 -35.63 33.57
C TYR A 49 -14.77 -35.44 34.73
N VAL A 50 -15.26 -35.58 35.95
CA VAL A 50 -14.44 -35.53 37.18
C VAL A 50 -14.87 -36.64 38.12
N PHE A 51 -13.94 -37.52 38.47
CA PHE A 51 -14.16 -38.60 39.45
C PHE A 51 -13.27 -38.38 40.67
N ARG A 52 -13.88 -38.16 41.83
CA ARG A 52 -13.18 -38.07 43.12
C ARG A 52 -13.34 -39.39 43.85
N ILE A 53 -12.22 -39.99 44.26
CA ILE A 53 -12.17 -41.32 44.83
C ILE A 53 -11.45 -41.27 46.18
N ASP A 54 -12.14 -41.70 47.23
CA ASP A 54 -11.48 -42.10 48.48
C ASP A 54 -10.89 -43.51 48.25
N ALA A 55 -9.57 -43.65 48.35
CA ALA A 55 -8.85 -44.91 48.20
C ALA A 55 -8.10 -45.26 49.49
N LEU A 56 -8.08 -46.53 49.86
CA LEU A 56 -7.44 -47.04 51.06
C LEU A 56 -6.17 -47.82 50.70
N SER A 57 -5.10 -47.64 51.46
CA SER A 57 -3.85 -48.37 51.31
C SER A 57 -3.23 -48.74 52.66
N THR A 58 -2.41 -49.78 52.65
CA THR A 58 -1.54 -50.16 53.77
C THR A 58 -0.18 -49.48 53.71
N ASP A 59 0.18 -48.88 52.58
CA ASP A 59 1.43 -48.14 52.43
C ASP A 59 1.20 -46.64 52.66
N VAL A 60 1.73 -46.11 53.77
CA VAL A 60 1.68 -44.68 54.11
C VAL A 60 2.79 -43.87 53.41
N GLN A 61 3.76 -44.54 52.80
CA GLN A 61 4.93 -43.91 52.17
C GLN A 61 4.73 -43.66 50.67
N LEU A 62 3.55 -43.93 50.10
CA LEU A 62 3.28 -43.63 48.69
C LEU A 62 3.51 -42.15 48.38
N GLN A 63 4.45 -41.90 47.47
CA GLN A 63 4.79 -40.55 47.05
C GLN A 63 3.69 -40.00 46.14
N LEU A 64 2.88 -39.05 46.62
CA LEU A 64 1.78 -38.46 45.84
C LEU A 64 2.21 -37.99 44.44
N ARG A 65 3.43 -37.47 44.29
CA ARG A 65 3.98 -37.01 43.00
C ARG A 65 4.10 -38.12 41.96
N SER A 66 4.28 -39.39 42.35
CA SER A 66 4.38 -40.50 41.41
C SER A 66 3.03 -40.84 40.75
N LEU A 67 1.92 -40.48 41.42
CA LEU A 67 0.55 -40.70 40.94
C LEU A 67 0.08 -39.61 39.96
N ILE A 68 0.56 -38.38 40.10
CA ILE A 68 0.10 -37.27 39.26
C ILE A 68 0.44 -37.50 37.78
N GLY A 69 -0.55 -37.36 36.91
CA GLY A 69 -0.44 -37.57 35.46
C GLY A 69 -0.43 -39.04 35.04
N GLN A 70 -0.56 -39.99 35.97
CA GLN A 70 -0.69 -41.41 35.66
C GLN A 70 -2.11 -41.76 35.23
N PRO A 71 -2.30 -42.75 34.34
CA PRO A 71 -3.63 -43.29 34.06
C PRO A 71 -4.21 -43.96 35.31
N ALA A 72 -5.52 -43.98 35.42
CA ALA A 72 -6.25 -44.73 36.44
C ALA A 72 -7.55 -45.27 35.85
N LEU A 73 -7.88 -46.50 36.22
CA LEU A 73 -9.09 -47.19 35.79
C LEU A 73 -9.90 -47.58 37.02
N LEU A 74 -11.09 -46.99 37.16
CA LEU A 74 -12.10 -47.46 38.10
C LEU A 74 -13.13 -48.31 37.36
N GLN A 75 -13.39 -49.53 37.82
CA GLN A 75 -14.38 -50.42 37.22
C GLN A 75 -15.53 -50.68 38.20
N LEU A 76 -16.76 -50.56 37.69
CA LEU A 76 -18.00 -50.75 38.43
C LEU A 76 -18.73 -52.02 37.97
N LEU A 77 -19.08 -52.88 38.91
CA LEU A 77 -19.92 -54.05 38.67
C LEU A 77 -21.39 -53.64 38.43
N THR A 78 -21.92 -53.93 37.25
CA THR A 78 -23.31 -53.61 36.85
C THR A 78 -24.29 -54.74 37.16
N ALA A 79 -25.61 -54.52 36.97
CA ALA A 79 -26.62 -55.57 37.13
C ALA A 79 -26.59 -56.61 35.99
N GLU A 80 -26.11 -56.19 34.82
CA GLU A 80 -26.22 -56.94 33.57
C GLU A 80 -25.19 -58.07 33.45
N SER A 81 -24.02 -57.90 34.06
CA SER A 81 -22.93 -58.87 33.96
C SER A 81 -22.05 -58.87 35.21
N PHE A 82 -21.66 -60.07 35.63
CA PHE A 82 -20.66 -60.26 36.68
C PHE A 82 -19.20 -60.21 36.15
N SER A 83 -19.02 -60.19 34.83
CA SER A 83 -17.71 -60.21 34.16
C SER A 83 -17.44 -58.96 33.32
N SER A 84 -18.47 -58.32 32.78
CA SER A 84 -18.36 -57.06 32.04
C SER A 84 -18.57 -55.87 32.98
N LEU A 85 -17.48 -55.31 33.49
CA LEU A 85 -17.52 -54.14 34.38
C LEU A 85 -17.58 -52.84 33.56
N ARG A 86 -18.32 -51.84 34.03
CA ARG A 86 -18.32 -50.51 33.44
C ARG A 86 -16.99 -49.80 33.76
N PRO A 87 -16.21 -49.38 32.76
CA PRO A 87 -14.96 -48.66 32.99
C PRO A 87 -15.17 -47.16 33.17
N PHE A 88 -14.40 -46.57 34.08
CA PHE A 88 -14.19 -45.14 34.26
C PHE A 88 -12.68 -44.89 34.21
N HIS A 89 -12.19 -44.69 32.99
CA HIS A 89 -10.78 -44.45 32.70
C HIS A 89 -10.47 -42.95 32.63
N GLY A 90 -9.34 -42.50 33.17
CA GLY A 90 -8.84 -41.12 33.07
C GLY A 90 -7.43 -40.98 33.64
N TYR A 91 -7.00 -39.74 33.93
CA TYR A 91 -5.69 -39.46 34.52
C TYR A 91 -5.82 -38.80 35.88
N ILE A 92 -4.92 -39.15 36.82
CA ILE A 92 -4.89 -38.57 38.16
C ILE A 92 -4.34 -37.13 38.09
N THR A 93 -5.19 -36.13 38.30
CA THR A 93 -4.81 -34.70 38.28
C THR A 93 -4.55 -34.12 39.66
N SER A 94 -5.09 -34.76 40.70
CA SER A 94 -4.87 -34.41 42.10
C SER A 94 -4.81 -35.66 42.97
N ALA A 95 -3.93 -35.64 43.97
CA ALA A 95 -3.80 -36.70 44.97
C ALA A 95 -3.54 -36.07 46.35
N GLU A 96 -4.24 -36.52 47.38
CA GLU A 96 -4.15 -36.01 48.75
C GLU A 96 -4.09 -37.18 49.77
N ILE A 97 -3.37 -37.01 50.88
CA ILE A 97 -3.44 -37.91 52.05
C ILE A 97 -4.50 -37.35 53.02
N ALA A 98 -5.63 -38.03 53.16
CA ALA A 98 -6.79 -37.58 53.94
C ALA A 98 -6.93 -38.28 55.32
N GLY A 99 -5.85 -38.90 55.81
CA GLY A 99 -5.75 -39.50 57.15
C GLY A 99 -4.87 -40.75 57.17
N ALA A 100 -4.03 -40.90 58.19
CA ALA A 100 -3.13 -42.05 58.34
C ALA A 100 -2.91 -42.42 59.82
N ASN A 101 -2.70 -43.71 60.12
CA ASN A 101 -2.44 -44.20 61.48
C ASN A 101 -1.19 -45.11 61.60
N GLY A 102 -0.19 -44.92 60.73
CA GLY A 102 1.11 -45.59 60.80
C GLY A 102 1.18 -46.96 60.12
N GLY A 103 0.06 -47.57 59.73
CA GLY A 103 0.00 -48.78 58.89
C GLY A 103 -1.22 -48.85 57.96
N PHE A 104 -2.08 -47.84 58.01
CA PHE A 104 -3.25 -47.69 57.16
C PHE A 104 -3.45 -46.21 56.84
N VAL A 105 -3.81 -45.91 55.60
CA VAL A 105 -3.93 -44.54 55.09
C VAL A 105 -5.06 -44.43 54.09
N ARG A 106 -5.71 -43.26 54.08
CA ARG A 106 -6.69 -42.88 53.06
C ARG A 106 -6.07 -41.84 52.14
N TYR A 107 -6.13 -42.11 50.85
CA TYR A 107 -5.83 -41.19 49.78
C TYR A 107 -7.13 -40.66 49.16
N VAL A 108 -7.10 -39.43 48.64
CA VAL A 108 -8.16 -38.88 47.80
C VAL A 108 -7.56 -38.58 46.43
N LEU A 109 -8.09 -39.22 45.41
CA LEU A 109 -7.64 -39.08 44.02
C LEU A 109 -8.71 -38.38 43.19
N THR A 110 -8.31 -37.43 42.37
CA THR A 110 -9.16 -36.83 41.33
C THR A 110 -8.71 -37.35 39.98
N ILE A 111 -9.61 -38.00 39.25
CA ILE A 111 -9.41 -38.53 37.91
C ILE A 111 -10.21 -37.67 36.91
N GLU A 112 -9.53 -37.17 35.88
CA GLU A 112 -10.09 -36.29 34.83
C GLU A 112 -9.59 -36.73 33.44
N PRO A 113 -10.26 -36.31 32.34
CA PRO A 113 -9.83 -36.65 30.97
C PRO A 113 -8.51 -35.99 30.56
N TRP A 114 -7.90 -36.50 29.48
CA TRP A 114 -6.68 -35.92 28.90
C TRP A 114 -6.86 -34.45 28.51
N CYS A 115 -8.07 -34.03 28.13
CA CYS A 115 -8.35 -32.65 27.74
C CYS A 115 -8.20 -31.66 28.92
N LYS A 116 -8.23 -32.13 30.17
CA LYS A 116 -7.96 -31.29 31.34
C LYS A 116 -6.55 -30.68 31.31
N PHE A 117 -5.57 -31.41 30.78
CA PHE A 117 -4.19 -30.91 30.69
C PHE A 117 -4.07 -29.72 29.73
N LEU A 118 -4.93 -29.67 28.70
CA LEU A 118 -5.01 -28.56 27.76
C LEU A 118 -5.59 -27.29 28.40
N SER A 119 -6.25 -27.39 29.56
CA SER A 119 -6.77 -26.23 30.30
C SER A 119 -5.72 -25.55 31.16
N LEU A 120 -4.56 -26.17 31.38
CA LEU A 120 -3.51 -25.67 32.31
C LEU A 120 -2.53 -24.70 31.62
N GLY A 121 -2.42 -24.77 30.30
CA GLY A 121 -1.58 -23.91 29.48
C GLY A 121 -2.29 -22.63 29.04
N ARG A 122 -1.53 -21.72 28.42
CA ARG A 122 -2.03 -20.53 27.75
C ARG A 122 -1.16 -20.23 26.54
N ASP A 123 -1.76 -20.02 25.38
CA ASP A 123 -1.02 -19.79 24.14
C ASP A 123 -1.66 -18.71 23.24
N SER A 124 -0.87 -18.22 22.26
CA SER A 124 -1.32 -17.38 21.16
C SER A 124 -0.74 -17.89 19.83
N ARG A 125 -1.62 -18.30 18.91
CA ARG A 125 -1.27 -18.91 17.62
C ARG A 125 -2.34 -18.64 16.56
N THR A 126 -1.92 -18.49 15.31
CA THR A 126 -2.82 -18.35 14.16
C THR A 126 -2.90 -19.64 13.35
N PHE A 127 -4.12 -19.98 12.93
CA PHE A 127 -4.45 -21.06 12.03
C PHE A 127 -5.09 -20.47 10.78
N GLN A 128 -4.71 -20.97 9.61
CA GLN A 128 -5.08 -20.38 8.33
C GLN A 128 -5.48 -21.46 7.34
N ASP A 129 -6.52 -21.16 6.57
CA ASP A 129 -7.06 -22.00 5.48
C ASP A 129 -7.39 -23.44 5.94
N MET A 130 -7.83 -23.55 7.20
CA MET A 130 -8.13 -24.78 7.92
C MET A 130 -9.61 -24.84 8.32
N THR A 131 -10.19 -26.03 8.34
CA THR A 131 -11.51 -26.28 8.93
C THR A 131 -11.41 -26.35 10.45
N VAL A 132 -12.55 -26.35 11.15
CA VAL A 132 -12.58 -26.58 12.60
C VAL A 132 -11.94 -27.93 12.97
N PHE A 133 -12.15 -28.97 12.15
CA PHE A 133 -11.60 -30.30 12.39
C PHE A 133 -10.08 -30.32 12.26
N ASP A 134 -9.53 -29.70 11.21
CA ASP A 134 -8.08 -29.59 11.01
C ASP A 134 -7.41 -28.88 12.19
N ILE A 135 -8.04 -27.84 12.73
CA ILE A 135 -7.52 -27.08 13.88
C ILE A 135 -7.54 -27.96 15.14
N LEU A 136 -8.66 -28.65 15.41
CA LEU A 136 -8.79 -29.53 16.57
C LEU A 136 -7.77 -30.69 16.52
N ASP A 137 -7.53 -31.28 15.35
CA ASP A 137 -6.50 -32.32 15.16
C ASP A 137 -5.10 -31.81 15.49
N VAL A 138 -4.77 -30.60 15.07
CA VAL A 138 -3.48 -29.97 15.39
C VAL A 138 -3.35 -29.70 16.89
N VAL A 139 -4.40 -29.16 17.53
CA VAL A 139 -4.40 -28.81 18.96
C VAL A 139 -4.29 -30.07 19.82
N PHE A 140 -5.18 -31.04 19.63
CA PHE A 140 -5.21 -32.29 20.41
C PHE A 140 -3.99 -33.15 20.13
N GLY A 141 -3.62 -33.28 18.86
CA GLY A 141 -2.47 -34.05 18.46
C GLY A 141 -1.18 -33.56 19.10
N SER A 142 -1.03 -32.25 19.33
CA SER A 142 0.16 -31.66 19.94
C SER A 142 0.42 -32.18 21.37
N TYR A 143 -0.59 -32.73 22.04
CA TYR A 143 -0.47 -33.30 23.39
C TYR A 143 -0.26 -34.82 23.43
N SER A 144 -0.51 -35.52 22.32
CA SER A 144 -0.37 -36.98 22.27
C SER A 144 1.09 -37.40 22.49
N GLY A 145 1.32 -38.35 23.42
CA GLY A 145 2.65 -38.83 23.79
C GLY A 145 3.40 -37.94 24.79
N ARG A 146 2.78 -36.87 25.31
CA ARG A 146 3.36 -36.08 26.41
C ARG A 146 3.18 -36.79 27.74
N GLY A 147 4.30 -37.14 28.37
CA GLY A 147 4.27 -37.91 29.61
C GLY A 147 3.64 -39.28 29.38
N LYS A 148 2.49 -39.53 30.01
CA LYS A 148 1.71 -40.76 29.84
C LYS A 148 0.37 -40.53 29.11
N LEU A 149 0.16 -39.33 28.57
CA LEU A 149 -1.09 -38.98 27.91
C LEU A 149 -1.23 -39.68 26.56
N VAL A 150 -2.31 -40.44 26.46
CA VAL A 150 -2.91 -40.93 25.21
C VAL A 150 -4.17 -40.09 24.98
N CYS A 151 -4.11 -39.24 23.96
CA CYS A 151 -5.23 -38.40 23.55
C CYS A 151 -5.99 -39.10 22.42
N GLU A 152 -7.19 -39.62 22.71
CA GLU A 152 -8.08 -40.22 21.70
C GLU A 152 -9.30 -39.33 21.49
N TRP A 153 -9.59 -39.04 20.22
CA TRP A 153 -10.79 -38.34 19.80
C TRP A 153 -11.27 -38.86 18.43
N ARG A 154 -12.57 -38.69 18.15
CA ARG A 154 -13.15 -38.98 16.83
C ARG A 154 -14.25 -37.98 16.49
N PHE A 155 -14.45 -37.75 15.20
CA PHE A 155 -15.51 -36.90 14.67
C PHE A 155 -16.67 -37.76 14.16
N ASP A 156 -17.86 -37.59 14.74
CA ASP A 156 -19.12 -38.23 14.33
C ASP A 156 -20.06 -37.15 13.79
N ILE A 157 -19.79 -36.73 12.56
CA ILE A 157 -20.36 -35.53 11.95
C ILE A 157 -21.28 -35.95 10.81
N ALA A 158 -22.51 -35.44 10.82
CA ALA A 158 -23.53 -35.81 9.83
C ALA A 158 -23.10 -35.48 8.39
N ASP A 159 -22.49 -34.31 8.20
CA ASP A 159 -21.87 -33.89 6.94
C ASP A 159 -20.69 -32.94 7.23
N GLN A 160 -19.45 -33.36 6.96
CA GLN A 160 -18.29 -32.51 7.18
C GLN A 160 -18.14 -31.41 6.10
N SER A 161 -18.73 -31.59 4.92
CA SER A 161 -18.53 -30.70 3.76
C SER A 161 -19.16 -29.31 3.94
N ILE A 162 -20.15 -29.20 4.82
CA ILE A 162 -20.82 -27.94 5.15
C ILE A 162 -19.98 -27.04 6.08
N TYR A 163 -18.89 -27.51 6.68
CA TYR A 163 -18.02 -26.72 7.55
C TYR A 163 -16.95 -26.00 6.73
N PRO A 164 -16.93 -24.64 6.72
CA PRO A 164 -16.05 -23.92 5.81
C PRO A 164 -14.60 -23.92 6.29
N LYS A 165 -13.69 -23.84 5.32
CA LYS A 165 -12.30 -23.46 5.60
C LYS A 165 -12.26 -22.00 6.06
N ARG A 166 -11.70 -21.78 7.23
CA ARG A 166 -11.58 -20.47 7.85
C ARG A 166 -10.32 -19.78 7.31
N SER A 167 -10.47 -18.55 6.81
CA SER A 167 -9.33 -17.78 6.29
C SER A 167 -8.33 -17.41 7.37
N LEU A 168 -8.81 -17.21 8.60
CA LEU A 168 -8.00 -17.00 9.80
C LEU A 168 -8.80 -17.48 11.02
N SER A 169 -8.13 -18.14 11.95
CA SER A 169 -8.62 -18.39 13.30
C SER A 169 -7.46 -18.28 14.27
N THR A 170 -7.63 -17.47 15.30
CA THR A 170 -6.55 -17.13 16.21
C THR A 170 -6.90 -17.59 17.61
N GLN A 171 -6.04 -18.45 18.16
CA GLN A 171 -5.94 -18.66 19.59
C GLN A 171 -5.20 -17.44 20.15
N TYR A 172 -5.81 -16.70 21.08
CA TYR A 172 -5.16 -15.50 21.63
C TYR A 172 -5.27 -15.42 23.14
N GLN A 173 -4.15 -15.67 23.80
CA GLN A 173 -4.03 -15.68 25.25
C GLN A 173 -5.15 -16.49 25.92
N GLU A 174 -5.43 -17.67 25.40
CA GLU A 174 -6.40 -18.61 25.95
C GLU A 174 -5.76 -20.00 26.05
N SER A 175 -6.33 -20.89 26.86
CA SER A 175 -5.84 -22.26 26.96
C SER A 175 -6.21 -23.04 25.70
N ASP A 176 -5.51 -24.15 25.43
CA ASP A 176 -5.81 -25.00 24.28
C ASP A 176 -7.22 -25.60 24.36
N LEU A 177 -7.67 -25.91 25.59
CA LEU A 177 -9.04 -26.40 25.81
C LEU A 177 -10.07 -25.31 25.56
N ALA A 178 -9.87 -24.09 26.09
CA ALA A 178 -10.81 -22.99 25.90
C ALA A 178 -10.95 -22.63 24.41
N PHE A 179 -9.84 -22.65 23.66
CA PHE A 179 -9.83 -22.45 22.22
C PHE A 179 -10.62 -23.53 21.48
N ALA A 180 -10.36 -24.81 21.80
CA ALA A 180 -11.08 -25.94 21.19
C ALA A 180 -12.58 -25.88 21.47
N GLU A 181 -12.98 -25.65 22.73
CA GLU A 181 -14.37 -25.55 23.14
C GLU A 181 -15.08 -24.37 22.50
N ARG A 182 -14.41 -23.22 22.39
CA ARG A 182 -14.91 -22.07 21.65
C ARG A 182 -15.21 -22.39 20.20
N LEU A 183 -14.27 -23.02 19.49
CA LEU A 183 -14.48 -23.38 18.09
C LEU A 183 -15.62 -24.39 17.92
N MET A 184 -15.73 -25.35 18.83
CA MET A 184 -16.85 -26.29 18.87
C MET A 184 -18.19 -25.56 19.08
N ILE A 185 -18.26 -24.63 20.04
CA ILE A 185 -19.44 -23.79 20.31
C ILE A 185 -19.83 -22.94 19.10
N GLU A 186 -18.86 -22.29 18.43
CA GLU A 186 -19.13 -21.45 17.25
C GLU A 186 -19.79 -22.23 16.11
N GLU A 187 -19.43 -23.51 15.97
CA GLU A 187 -19.95 -24.39 14.92
C GLU A 187 -21.14 -25.26 15.38
N GLY A 188 -21.53 -25.19 16.66
CA GLY A 188 -22.62 -25.98 17.24
C GLY A 188 -22.25 -27.43 17.60
N LEU A 189 -20.97 -27.77 17.59
CA LEU A 189 -20.45 -29.09 17.91
C LEU A 189 -20.51 -29.33 19.42
N PHE A 190 -20.90 -30.53 19.83
CA PHE A 190 -20.84 -30.98 21.21
C PHE A 190 -19.93 -32.20 21.33
N TYR A 191 -19.49 -32.51 22.54
CA TYR A 191 -18.68 -33.71 22.77
C TYR A 191 -19.13 -34.51 24.00
N PHE A 192 -18.77 -35.78 24.06
CA PHE A 192 -18.91 -36.66 25.23
C PHE A 192 -17.79 -37.71 25.23
N PHE A 193 -17.72 -38.56 26.27
CA PHE A 193 -16.64 -39.53 26.42
C PHE A 193 -17.15 -40.97 26.40
N GLU A 194 -16.48 -41.80 25.61
CA GLU A 194 -16.63 -43.26 25.63
C GLU A 194 -15.42 -43.86 26.34
N HIS A 195 -15.65 -44.70 27.34
CA HIS A 195 -14.58 -45.31 28.14
C HIS A 195 -14.36 -46.77 27.75
N SER A 196 -13.10 -47.16 27.61
CA SER A 196 -12.66 -48.54 27.50
C SER A 196 -11.69 -48.85 28.65
N GLY A 197 -11.78 -50.06 29.22
CA GLY A 197 -10.93 -50.49 30.32
C GLY A 197 -10.09 -51.70 29.91
N ASP A 198 -8.79 -51.63 30.14
CA ASP A 198 -7.86 -52.74 29.96
C ASP A 198 -6.84 -52.73 31.11
N PRO A 199 -7.15 -53.37 32.25
CA PRO A 199 -6.33 -53.29 33.46
C PRO A 199 -4.93 -53.89 33.30
N ASP A 200 -4.72 -54.73 32.28
CA ASP A 200 -3.43 -55.36 31.99
C ASP A 200 -2.54 -54.50 31.07
N SER A 201 -3.10 -53.47 30.44
CA SER A 201 -2.38 -52.53 29.58
C SER A 201 -1.65 -51.45 30.37
N ALA A 202 -0.56 -50.92 29.80
CA ALA A 202 0.19 -49.82 30.44
C ALA A 202 -0.60 -48.50 30.55
N SER A 203 -1.62 -48.30 29.71
CA SER A 203 -2.52 -47.15 29.78
C SER A 203 -3.77 -47.41 30.62
N LEU A 204 -3.98 -48.65 31.09
CA LEU A 204 -5.17 -49.09 31.83
C LEU A 204 -6.48 -48.94 31.05
N GLY A 205 -6.42 -48.87 29.72
CA GLY A 205 -7.54 -48.61 28.83
C GLY A 205 -7.43 -47.27 28.09
N SER A 206 -8.59 -46.73 27.66
CA SER A 206 -8.67 -45.46 26.94
C SER A 206 -9.99 -44.73 27.21
N HIS A 207 -10.02 -43.42 26.91
CA HIS A 207 -11.26 -42.66 26.86
C HIS A 207 -11.24 -41.78 25.60
N THR A 208 -12.26 -41.95 24.77
CA THR A 208 -12.35 -41.28 23.47
C THR A 208 -13.30 -40.10 23.59
N MET A 209 -12.82 -38.90 23.27
CA MET A 209 -13.69 -37.73 23.08
C MET A 209 -14.42 -37.86 21.74
N VAL A 210 -15.73 -38.10 21.78
CA VAL A 210 -16.59 -38.16 20.60
C VAL A 210 -17.14 -36.77 20.34
N ILE A 211 -16.79 -36.16 19.20
CA ILE A 211 -17.25 -34.82 18.81
C ILE A 211 -18.30 -34.97 17.72
N ALA A 212 -19.50 -34.47 17.96
CA ALA A 212 -20.66 -34.70 17.10
C ALA A 212 -21.53 -33.45 16.89
N ASP A 213 -22.36 -33.49 15.86
CA ASP A 213 -23.33 -32.44 15.50
C ASP A 213 -24.75 -32.98 15.28
N HIS A 214 -25.05 -34.22 15.67
CA HIS A 214 -26.37 -34.82 15.48
C HIS A 214 -26.68 -35.85 16.56
N ASN A 215 -27.97 -36.04 16.86
CA ASN A 215 -28.41 -36.99 17.89
C ASN A 215 -28.17 -38.46 17.52
N GLY A 216 -27.93 -38.76 16.23
CA GLY A 216 -27.60 -40.11 15.77
C GLY A 216 -26.26 -40.63 16.28
N ALA A 217 -25.39 -39.74 16.80
CA ALA A 217 -24.14 -40.13 17.45
C ALA A 217 -24.36 -40.77 18.84
N PHE A 218 -25.56 -40.64 19.41
CA PHE A 218 -25.88 -41.22 20.73
C PHE A 218 -26.30 -42.68 20.61
N ALA A 219 -25.48 -43.58 21.11
CA ALA A 219 -25.79 -45.01 21.15
C ALA A 219 -26.85 -45.34 22.22
N PRO A 220 -27.66 -46.40 22.03
CA PRO A 220 -28.47 -46.94 23.11
C PRO A 220 -27.60 -47.29 24.32
N ASN A 221 -28.05 -46.92 25.51
CA ASN A 221 -27.37 -47.30 26.76
C ASN A 221 -27.31 -48.84 26.87
N PRO A 222 -26.27 -49.43 27.51
CA PRO A 222 -26.25 -50.87 27.76
C PRO A 222 -27.57 -51.37 28.39
N GLN A 223 -28.08 -50.62 29.37
CA GLN A 223 -29.43 -50.79 29.92
C GLN A 223 -30.39 -49.80 29.24
N SER A 224 -30.78 -50.08 28.00
CA SER A 224 -31.61 -49.19 27.18
C SER A 224 -33.08 -49.17 27.59
N SER A 225 -33.60 -50.21 28.24
CA SER A 225 -34.98 -50.27 28.76
C SER A 225 -34.96 -50.14 30.29
N VAL A 226 -35.64 -49.11 30.81
CA VAL A 226 -35.56 -48.74 32.23
C VAL A 226 -36.95 -48.58 32.82
N GLU A 227 -37.21 -49.31 33.90
CA GLU A 227 -38.47 -49.24 34.64
C GLU A 227 -38.47 -48.09 35.65
N PHE A 228 -39.60 -47.37 35.72
CA PHE A 228 -39.91 -46.40 36.76
C PHE A 228 -40.60 -47.10 37.93
N THR A 229 -39.80 -47.59 38.88
CA THR A 229 -40.30 -48.35 40.04
C THR A 229 -39.35 -48.23 41.23
N ARG A 230 -39.88 -48.50 42.43
CA ARG A 230 -39.07 -48.46 43.66
C ARG A 230 -38.02 -49.58 43.63
N PRO A 231 -36.73 -49.29 43.88
CA PRO A 231 -35.71 -50.31 43.94
C PRO A 231 -35.97 -51.24 45.13
N GLY A 232 -35.76 -52.54 44.94
CA GLY A 232 -35.91 -53.56 45.97
C GLY A 232 -34.83 -54.62 45.84
N ALA A 233 -34.45 -55.25 46.97
CA ALA A 233 -33.37 -56.24 47.02
C ALA A 233 -33.62 -57.51 46.16
N VAL A 234 -34.87 -57.72 45.71
CA VAL A 234 -35.29 -58.84 44.86
C VAL A 234 -35.41 -58.48 43.37
N MET A 235 -35.19 -57.21 43.00
CA MET A 235 -35.24 -56.76 41.60
C MET A 235 -33.98 -57.22 40.87
N LYS A 236 -34.15 -57.82 39.69
CA LYS A 236 -33.03 -58.32 38.88
C LYS A 236 -32.31 -57.23 38.08
N ALA A 237 -33.01 -56.13 37.78
CA ALA A 237 -32.48 -55.01 37.02
C ALA A 237 -32.55 -53.73 37.86
N ASP A 238 -31.65 -52.80 37.58
CA ASP A 238 -31.64 -51.49 38.21
C ASP A 238 -32.81 -50.63 37.68
N SER A 239 -33.35 -49.73 38.49
CA SER A 239 -34.52 -48.91 38.16
C SER A 239 -34.33 -47.43 38.48
N ILE A 240 -35.20 -46.59 37.90
CA ILE A 240 -35.39 -45.19 38.30
C ILE A 240 -36.56 -45.12 39.26
N ASP A 241 -36.41 -44.40 40.37
CA ASP A 241 -37.48 -44.22 41.38
C ASP A 241 -37.92 -42.76 41.54
N ARG A 242 -37.19 -41.82 40.94
CA ARG A 242 -37.54 -40.41 40.86
C ARG A 242 -37.47 -39.94 39.43
N TRP A 243 -38.50 -39.22 39.03
CA TRP A 243 -38.56 -38.54 37.76
C TRP A 243 -39.27 -37.21 37.95
N ARG A 244 -38.69 -36.13 37.44
CA ARG A 244 -39.35 -34.82 37.35
C ARG A 244 -39.06 -34.17 36.02
N THR A 245 -39.98 -33.34 35.56
CA THR A 245 -39.81 -32.52 34.36
C THR A 245 -39.66 -31.08 34.79
N GLU A 246 -38.59 -30.44 34.34
CA GLU A 246 -38.34 -29.01 34.52
C GLU A 246 -38.55 -28.32 33.17
N THR A 247 -39.36 -27.27 33.16
CA THR A 247 -39.62 -26.48 31.96
C THR A 247 -39.44 -25.01 32.30
N ARG A 248 -38.76 -24.27 31.44
CA ARG A 248 -38.51 -22.83 31.60
C ARG A 248 -38.86 -22.08 30.32
N MET A 249 -39.17 -20.79 30.49
CA MET A 249 -39.26 -19.88 29.36
C MET A 249 -37.86 -19.60 28.83
N SER A 250 -37.67 -19.62 27.52
CA SER A 250 -36.40 -19.38 26.84
C SER A 250 -36.62 -18.54 25.59
N THR A 251 -35.54 -18.01 25.03
CA THR A 251 -35.53 -17.45 23.68
C THR A 251 -36.10 -18.48 22.68
N ASN A 252 -37.04 -18.05 21.84
CA ASN A 252 -37.71 -18.91 20.85
C ASN A 252 -37.53 -18.41 19.39
N ALA A 253 -36.77 -17.34 19.18
CA ALA A 253 -36.31 -16.88 17.89
C ALA A 253 -34.94 -16.19 17.98
N VAL A 254 -34.13 -16.33 16.93
CA VAL A 254 -32.80 -15.72 16.79
C VAL A 254 -32.75 -14.96 15.48
N GLU A 255 -32.29 -13.72 15.51
CA GLU A 255 -32.04 -12.88 14.33
C GLU A 255 -30.63 -12.30 14.44
N ILE A 256 -29.74 -12.66 13.51
CA ILE A 256 -28.35 -12.22 13.48
C ILE A 256 -27.99 -11.54 12.17
N GLY A 257 -27.17 -10.48 12.24
CA GLY A 257 -26.74 -9.72 11.07
C GLY A 257 -25.26 -9.39 11.08
N SER A 258 -24.55 -9.71 10.00
CA SER A 258 -23.12 -9.41 9.84
C SER A 258 -22.86 -8.54 8.61
N TRP A 259 -22.11 -7.45 8.77
CA TRP A 259 -21.75 -6.57 7.67
C TRP A 259 -20.60 -7.14 6.83
N ASP A 260 -20.74 -7.11 5.51
CA ASP A 260 -19.69 -7.51 4.57
C ASP A 260 -19.28 -6.33 3.68
N TYR A 261 -18.06 -5.85 3.90
CA TYR A 261 -17.50 -4.71 3.16
C TYR A 261 -17.28 -5.02 1.68
N ARG A 262 -17.11 -6.29 1.27
CA ARG A 262 -16.87 -6.64 -0.14
C ARG A 262 -18.12 -6.50 -1.00
N THR A 263 -19.29 -6.77 -0.40
CA THR A 263 -20.60 -6.64 -1.05
C THR A 263 -21.32 -5.35 -0.67
N VAL A 264 -20.82 -4.61 0.33
CA VAL A 264 -21.43 -3.41 0.91
C VAL A 264 -22.88 -3.69 1.36
N ARG A 265 -23.09 -4.85 2.00
CA ARG A 265 -24.40 -5.31 2.44
C ARG A 265 -24.33 -5.98 3.81
N GLN A 266 -25.43 -5.90 4.53
CA GLN A 266 -25.67 -6.71 5.73
C GLN A 266 -26.19 -8.08 5.33
N ARG A 267 -25.49 -9.13 5.74
CA ARG A 267 -25.91 -10.53 5.59
C ARG A 267 -26.74 -10.89 6.82
N GLN A 268 -28.02 -11.17 6.62
CA GLN A 268 -28.93 -11.56 7.69
C GLN A 268 -29.14 -13.07 7.71
N ALA A 269 -29.30 -13.62 8.90
CA ALA A 269 -29.75 -14.98 9.14
C ALA A 269 -30.71 -15.00 10.34
N SER A 270 -31.70 -15.87 10.30
CA SER A 270 -32.67 -15.98 11.40
C SER A 270 -33.24 -17.39 11.49
N ALA A 271 -33.58 -17.81 12.70
CA ALA A 271 -34.23 -19.09 12.97
C ALA A 271 -35.28 -18.91 14.07
N ALA A 272 -36.36 -19.69 13.99
CA ALA A 272 -37.40 -19.75 15.01
C ALA A 272 -37.58 -21.20 15.46
N GLY A 273 -37.90 -21.40 16.73
CA GLY A 273 -38.10 -22.72 17.30
C GLY A 273 -39.40 -23.37 16.81
N ALA A 274 -39.50 -24.69 16.95
CA ALA A 274 -40.63 -25.49 16.45
C ALA A 274 -41.98 -25.12 17.09
N ASP A 275 -41.97 -24.52 18.29
CA ASP A 275 -43.14 -24.20 19.10
C ASP A 275 -43.44 -22.69 19.14
N SER A 276 -43.10 -21.97 18.07
CA SER A 276 -43.23 -20.50 17.96
C SER A 276 -44.68 -20.00 17.77
N SER A 277 -45.69 -20.78 18.19
CA SER A 277 -47.11 -20.46 18.00
C SER A 277 -47.62 -19.33 18.90
N GLY A 278 -46.82 -18.88 19.87
CA GLY A 278 -47.10 -17.76 20.78
C GLY A 278 -46.27 -16.50 20.51
N THR A 279 -46.09 -15.64 21.53
CA THR A 279 -45.26 -14.43 21.43
C THR A 279 -43.79 -14.78 21.17
N LEU A 280 -43.20 -14.16 20.14
CA LEU A 280 -41.78 -14.29 19.84
C LEU A 280 -40.93 -13.52 20.85
N LEU A 281 -40.09 -14.24 21.58
CA LEU A 281 -39.04 -13.73 22.45
C LEU A 281 -37.72 -13.82 21.66
N SER A 282 -37.56 -12.91 20.70
CA SER A 282 -36.42 -12.89 19.79
C SER A 282 -35.14 -12.36 20.45
N SER A 283 -34.04 -13.12 20.30
CA SER A 283 -32.68 -12.60 20.49
C SER A 283 -32.21 -11.96 19.18
N ARG A 284 -31.85 -10.68 19.22
CA ARG A 284 -31.35 -9.93 18.06
C ARG A 284 -29.93 -9.48 18.30
N ASP A 285 -29.03 -9.84 17.42
CA ASP A 285 -27.60 -9.59 17.64
C ASP A 285 -26.82 -9.30 16.35
N ALA A 286 -25.71 -8.58 16.49
CA ALA A 286 -24.77 -8.24 15.42
C ALA A 286 -23.40 -8.86 15.77
N PRO A 287 -23.12 -10.10 15.34
CA PRO A 287 -21.87 -10.86 15.61
C PRO A 287 -20.53 -10.17 15.34
N GLY A 288 -20.54 -8.97 14.75
CA GLY A 288 -19.40 -8.32 14.14
C GLY A 288 -19.33 -8.51 12.62
N VAL A 289 -18.31 -7.92 12.01
CA VAL A 289 -18.13 -7.91 10.56
C VAL A 289 -17.64 -9.26 10.03
N TYR A 290 -18.13 -9.67 8.85
CA TYR A 290 -17.71 -10.89 8.17
C TYR A 290 -17.76 -12.15 9.07
N ALA A 291 -18.76 -12.27 9.95
CA ALA A 291 -18.85 -13.38 10.92
C ALA A 291 -19.07 -14.76 10.26
N TRP A 292 -19.60 -14.78 9.03
CA TRP A 292 -19.72 -15.98 8.20
C TRP A 292 -19.49 -15.66 6.71
N GLN A 293 -18.99 -16.64 5.98
CA GLN A 293 -18.61 -16.49 4.57
C GLN A 293 -19.79 -16.57 3.62
N GLY A 294 -20.82 -17.35 3.96
CA GLY A 294 -21.98 -17.61 3.10
C GLY A 294 -23.29 -17.58 3.85
N ARG A 295 -24.40 -17.38 3.12
CA ARG A 295 -25.74 -17.33 3.70
C ARG A 295 -26.11 -18.61 4.44
N GLU A 296 -25.76 -19.77 3.88
CA GLU A 296 -26.03 -21.09 4.46
C GLU A 296 -25.34 -21.28 5.81
N GLN A 297 -24.08 -20.88 5.92
CA GLN A 297 -23.35 -20.90 7.20
C GLN A 297 -24.05 -20.02 8.26
N GLY A 298 -24.43 -18.78 7.90
CA GLY A 298 -25.16 -17.90 8.82
C GLY A 298 -26.49 -18.50 9.28
N GLN A 299 -27.23 -19.13 8.35
CA GLN A 299 -28.49 -19.80 8.66
C GLN A 299 -28.29 -21.01 9.59
N ARG A 300 -27.22 -21.80 9.38
CA ARG A 300 -26.85 -22.90 10.27
C ARG A 300 -26.50 -22.42 11.68
N ILE A 301 -25.73 -21.34 11.80
CA ILE A 301 -25.39 -20.76 13.11
C ILE A 301 -26.66 -20.34 13.86
N ALA A 302 -27.59 -19.65 13.19
CA ALA A 302 -28.87 -19.28 13.79
C ALA A 302 -29.70 -20.51 14.20
N LEU A 303 -29.71 -21.56 13.38
CA LEU A 303 -30.38 -22.83 13.68
C LEU A 303 -29.76 -23.55 14.89
N ASN A 304 -28.43 -23.59 14.97
CA ASN A 304 -27.71 -24.23 16.08
C ASN A 304 -28.00 -23.51 17.41
N GLN A 305 -28.06 -22.17 17.37
CA GLN A 305 -28.40 -21.36 18.54
C GLN A 305 -29.82 -21.62 19.04
N ILE A 306 -30.81 -21.71 18.14
CA ILE A 306 -32.19 -21.99 18.56
C ILE A 306 -32.35 -23.42 19.09
N GLN A 307 -31.68 -24.40 18.47
CA GLN A 307 -31.69 -25.79 18.95
C GLN A 307 -31.07 -25.92 20.35
N ALA A 308 -30.01 -25.17 20.65
CA ALA A 308 -29.44 -25.15 22.00
C ALA A 308 -30.41 -24.57 23.05
N PHE A 309 -31.19 -23.53 22.70
CA PHE A 309 -32.25 -23.02 23.57
C PHE A 309 -33.38 -24.05 23.78
N GLU A 310 -33.78 -24.76 22.72
CA GLU A 310 -34.80 -25.80 22.79
C GLU A 310 -34.36 -26.98 23.67
N ALA A 311 -33.13 -27.46 23.52
CA ALA A 311 -32.55 -28.50 24.37
C ALA A 311 -32.52 -28.11 25.85
N ALA A 312 -32.31 -26.82 26.15
CA ALA A 312 -32.35 -26.31 27.50
C ALA A 312 -33.78 -26.03 28.03
N ARG A 313 -34.79 -25.88 27.16
CA ARG A 313 -36.15 -25.45 27.52
C ARG A 313 -36.87 -26.46 28.42
N GLN A 314 -36.72 -27.75 28.12
CA GLN A 314 -37.34 -28.84 28.86
C GLN A 314 -36.30 -29.91 29.18
N VAL A 315 -36.00 -30.07 30.47
CA VAL A 315 -35.05 -31.06 30.98
C VAL A 315 -35.77 -31.98 31.95
N HIS A 316 -35.50 -33.27 31.86
CA HIS A 316 -36.00 -34.30 32.76
C HIS A 316 -34.91 -34.68 33.75
N VAL A 317 -35.20 -34.63 35.05
CA VAL A 317 -34.27 -35.02 36.10
C VAL A 317 -34.73 -36.36 36.68
N GLY A 318 -33.87 -37.37 36.53
CA GLY A 318 -34.10 -38.72 37.04
C GLY A 318 -33.14 -39.05 38.18
N ALA A 319 -33.55 -39.89 39.12
CA ALA A 319 -32.64 -40.52 40.07
C ALA A 319 -32.97 -41.99 40.26
N GLY A 320 -31.94 -42.82 40.40
CA GLY A 320 -32.11 -44.26 40.42
C GLY A 320 -30.84 -45.02 40.74
N THR A 321 -30.91 -46.31 40.47
CA THR A 321 -29.84 -47.28 40.76
C THR A 321 -29.13 -47.78 39.49
N VAL A 322 -29.47 -47.25 38.31
CA VAL A 322 -28.97 -47.73 37.02
C VAL A 322 -27.48 -47.46 36.84
N ARG A 323 -26.66 -48.51 36.94
CA ARG A 323 -25.19 -48.40 36.94
C ARG A 323 -24.57 -48.11 35.59
N SER A 324 -25.29 -48.32 34.49
CA SER A 324 -24.82 -48.14 33.11
C SER A 324 -25.01 -46.72 32.55
N PHE A 325 -25.78 -45.85 33.23
CA PHE A 325 -26.09 -44.51 32.71
C PHE A 325 -24.86 -43.64 32.50
N ALA A 326 -24.65 -43.19 31.27
CA ALA A 326 -23.56 -42.32 30.86
C ALA A 326 -24.08 -41.21 29.92
N PRO A 327 -23.55 -39.98 29.98
CA PRO A 327 -23.89 -38.95 29.00
C PRO A 327 -23.58 -39.41 27.58
N GLY A 328 -24.38 -38.95 26.62
CA GLY A 328 -24.24 -39.36 25.23
C GLY A 328 -24.84 -40.74 24.91
N THR A 329 -25.63 -41.31 25.83
CA THR A 329 -26.41 -42.54 25.59
C THR A 329 -27.91 -42.27 25.72
N SER A 330 -28.72 -43.12 25.07
CA SER A 330 -30.18 -43.04 25.10
C SER A 330 -30.84 -44.21 25.85
N PHE A 331 -32.01 -43.98 26.45
CA PHE A 331 -32.81 -45.03 27.09
C PHE A 331 -34.31 -44.76 26.95
N THR A 332 -35.12 -45.80 27.03
CA THR A 332 -36.58 -45.78 27.00
C THR A 332 -37.13 -46.01 28.41
N LEU A 333 -37.98 -45.09 28.88
CA LEU A 333 -38.58 -45.13 30.22
C LEU A 333 -39.95 -45.82 30.18
N HIS A 334 -40.11 -46.89 30.97
CA HIS A 334 -41.36 -47.64 31.11
C HIS A 334 -41.93 -47.51 32.53
N GLY A 335 -43.24 -47.72 32.70
CA GLY A 335 -43.91 -47.70 34.01
C GLY A 335 -44.19 -46.30 34.54
N HIS A 336 -43.92 -45.24 33.77
CA HIS A 336 -44.23 -43.87 34.14
C HIS A 336 -45.53 -43.42 33.47
N ALA A 337 -46.57 -43.18 34.30
CA ALA A 337 -47.94 -42.90 33.86
C ALA A 337 -48.07 -41.91 32.68
N ARG A 338 -47.33 -40.79 32.70
CA ARG A 338 -47.37 -39.79 31.61
C ARG A 338 -46.77 -40.27 30.27
N PHE A 339 -45.71 -41.06 30.31
CA PHE A 339 -44.93 -41.40 29.11
C PHE A 339 -45.37 -42.74 28.50
N ASP A 340 -46.01 -43.61 29.30
CA ASP A 340 -46.66 -44.81 28.79
C ASP A 340 -47.93 -44.53 27.98
N GLU A 341 -48.49 -43.31 28.09
CA GLU A 341 -49.59 -42.82 27.25
C GLU A 341 -49.14 -42.38 25.84
N ALA A 342 -47.83 -42.38 25.54
CA ALA A 342 -47.32 -42.00 24.23
C ALA A 342 -47.67 -43.04 23.15
N ASP A 343 -47.98 -42.57 21.93
CA ASP A 343 -48.35 -43.43 20.80
C ASP A 343 -47.21 -44.35 20.31
N SER A 344 -45.96 -44.06 20.68
CA SER A 344 -44.76 -44.82 20.31
C SER A 344 -43.63 -44.68 21.33
N ASP A 345 -42.65 -45.59 21.27
CA ASP A 345 -41.46 -45.58 22.13
C ASP A 345 -40.60 -44.32 21.96
N ASP A 346 -40.70 -43.63 20.83
CA ASP A 346 -39.98 -42.37 20.58
C ASP A 346 -40.40 -41.28 21.58
N GLY A 347 -41.68 -41.24 21.97
CA GLY A 347 -42.22 -40.28 22.94
C GLY A 347 -41.77 -40.52 24.39
N ARG A 348 -41.13 -41.67 24.66
CA ARG A 348 -40.60 -42.07 25.97
C ARG A 348 -39.12 -42.43 25.93
N THR A 349 -38.42 -42.04 24.87
CA THR A 349 -36.97 -42.22 24.73
C THR A 349 -36.25 -40.91 25.02
N PHE A 350 -35.22 -40.97 25.86
CA PHE A 350 -34.50 -39.82 26.37
C PHE A 350 -32.99 -39.99 26.18
N ILE A 351 -32.30 -38.88 25.89
CA ILE A 351 -30.83 -38.79 25.84
C ILE A 351 -30.33 -38.28 27.19
N ILE A 352 -29.34 -38.96 27.77
CA ILE A 352 -28.68 -38.52 29.00
C ILE A 352 -27.68 -37.42 28.65
N VAL A 353 -27.88 -36.22 29.19
CA VAL A 353 -27.01 -35.05 28.97
C VAL A 353 -26.03 -34.82 30.11
N ARG A 354 -26.39 -35.21 31.34
CA ARG A 354 -25.53 -35.16 32.51
C ARG A 354 -25.80 -36.36 33.41
N ALA A 355 -24.77 -36.90 34.03
CA ALA A 355 -24.88 -37.94 35.05
C ALA A 355 -24.00 -37.60 36.26
N LYS A 356 -24.58 -37.71 37.45
CA LYS A 356 -23.85 -37.71 38.72
C LYS A 356 -23.90 -39.10 39.32
N HIS A 357 -22.74 -39.59 39.75
CA HIS A 357 -22.56 -40.93 40.29
C HIS A 357 -22.12 -40.87 41.75
N LEU A 358 -22.92 -41.46 42.63
CA LEU A 358 -22.60 -41.61 44.04
C LEU A 358 -22.49 -43.09 44.35
N MET A 359 -21.29 -43.56 44.66
CA MET A 359 -21.06 -44.98 44.90
C MET A 359 -20.07 -45.20 46.04
N HIS A 360 -20.23 -46.31 46.74
CA HIS A 360 -19.27 -46.80 47.71
C HIS A 360 -19.13 -48.31 47.63
N ASN A 361 -17.97 -48.80 48.02
CA ASN A 361 -17.67 -50.21 47.92
C ASN A 361 -18.45 -51.03 48.97
N ASN A 362 -18.59 -52.32 48.72
CA ASN A 362 -19.29 -53.28 49.60
C ASN A 362 -18.39 -53.76 50.76
N LEU A 363 -17.79 -52.82 51.50
CA LEU A 363 -17.06 -53.14 52.73
C LEU A 363 -18.02 -53.71 53.77
N THR A 364 -17.58 -54.73 54.52
CA THR A 364 -18.38 -55.28 55.62
C THR A 364 -18.60 -54.21 56.69
N ALA A 365 -19.72 -54.29 57.44
CA ALA A 365 -20.03 -53.31 58.50
C ALA A 365 -18.86 -53.16 59.49
N ASP A 366 -18.27 -54.28 59.89
CA ASP A 366 -17.10 -54.32 60.77
C ASP A 366 -15.89 -53.58 60.17
N MET A 367 -15.58 -53.80 58.88
CA MET A 367 -14.48 -53.10 58.21
C MET A 367 -14.76 -51.60 58.07
N SER A 368 -15.98 -51.22 57.71
CA SER A 368 -16.38 -49.81 57.57
C SER A 368 -16.29 -49.07 58.91
N GLU A 369 -16.71 -49.70 60.01
CA GLU A 369 -16.61 -49.13 61.35
C GLU A 369 -15.15 -49.01 61.81
N VAL A 370 -14.32 -50.03 61.56
CA VAL A 370 -12.88 -50.00 61.88
C VAL A 370 -12.17 -48.90 61.09
N VAL A 371 -12.38 -48.82 59.78
CA VAL A 371 -11.80 -47.76 58.92
C VAL A 371 -12.26 -46.38 59.39
N GLY A 372 -13.55 -46.22 59.71
CA GLY A 372 -14.11 -44.97 60.22
C GLY A 372 -13.55 -44.54 61.58
N LYS A 373 -13.28 -45.49 62.50
CA LYS A 373 -12.63 -45.20 63.79
C LYS A 373 -11.16 -44.83 63.65
N LEU A 374 -10.44 -45.50 62.74
CA LEU A 374 -9.00 -45.33 62.58
C LEU A 374 -8.61 -44.09 61.77
N LEU A 375 -9.32 -43.82 60.68
CA LEU A 375 -8.98 -42.77 59.71
C LEU A 375 -10.02 -41.63 59.65
N GLY A 376 -11.08 -41.69 60.46
CA GLY A 376 -12.23 -40.81 60.30
C GLY A 376 -13.07 -41.13 59.07
N LYS A 377 -14.07 -40.29 58.77
CA LYS A 377 -14.90 -40.42 57.57
C LYS A 377 -14.19 -39.80 56.36
N GLY A 378 -14.15 -40.51 55.23
CA GLY A 378 -13.59 -40.01 53.97
C GLY A 378 -14.30 -38.76 53.45
N LEU A 379 -13.56 -37.87 52.79
CA LEU A 379 -14.09 -36.60 52.29
C LEU A 379 -15.15 -36.82 51.20
N THR A 380 -14.90 -37.76 50.28
CA THR A 380 -15.84 -38.14 49.23
C THR A 380 -17.07 -38.81 49.83
N ALA A 381 -16.89 -39.68 50.82
CA ALA A 381 -18.01 -40.29 51.55
C ALA A 381 -18.89 -39.25 52.27
N ILE A 382 -18.30 -38.19 52.86
CA ILE A 382 -19.06 -37.09 53.46
C ILE A 382 -19.85 -36.32 52.40
N ALA A 383 -19.23 -36.00 51.26
CA ALA A 383 -19.90 -35.31 50.14
C ALA A 383 -21.11 -36.11 49.63
N ASN A 384 -20.92 -37.41 49.37
CA ASN A 384 -21.99 -38.31 48.94
C ASN A 384 -23.12 -38.35 49.98
N ASN A 385 -22.82 -38.45 51.27
CA ASN A 385 -23.84 -38.46 52.33
C ASN A 385 -24.65 -37.17 52.40
N ARG A 386 -24.03 -36.01 52.15
CA ARG A 386 -24.76 -34.73 52.07
C ARG A 386 -25.72 -34.71 50.89
N GLU A 387 -25.29 -35.20 49.73
CA GLU A 387 -26.16 -35.28 48.55
C GLU A 387 -27.29 -36.30 48.74
N PHE A 388 -27.02 -37.47 49.31
CA PHE A 388 -28.06 -38.45 49.68
C PHE A 388 -29.12 -37.87 50.64
N GLY A 389 -28.72 -36.94 51.51
CA GLY A 389 -29.62 -36.23 52.43
C GLY A 389 -30.53 -35.21 51.74
N GLY A 390 -30.22 -34.81 50.50
CA GLY A 390 -31.04 -33.92 49.68
C GLY A 390 -32.31 -34.58 49.15
N GLY A 391 -33.38 -33.80 48.97
CA GLY A 391 -34.70 -34.31 48.59
C GLY A 391 -34.74 -35.15 47.31
N ASP A 392 -33.87 -34.83 46.34
CA ASP A 392 -33.84 -35.49 45.02
C ASP A 392 -33.12 -36.85 45.01
N MET A 393 -32.17 -37.04 45.94
CA MET A 393 -31.32 -38.24 46.02
C MET A 393 -31.65 -39.14 47.22
N ARG A 394 -32.64 -38.75 48.03
CA ARG A 394 -33.06 -39.51 49.21
C ARG A 394 -33.78 -40.80 48.83
N GLN A 395 -33.20 -41.93 49.21
CA GLN A 395 -33.86 -43.24 49.12
C GLN A 395 -34.95 -43.38 50.20
N PRO A 396 -36.15 -43.90 49.87
CA PRO A 396 -37.15 -44.29 50.86
C PRO A 396 -36.69 -45.57 51.60
N GLY A 397 -36.55 -45.56 52.93
CA GLY A 397 -36.35 -46.79 53.71
C GLY A 397 -35.08 -46.90 54.58
N GLY A 398 -34.18 -45.91 54.59
CA GLY A 398 -33.25 -45.68 55.71
C GLY A 398 -31.86 -46.33 55.68
N GLU A 399 -31.52 -47.18 54.71
CA GLU A 399 -30.15 -47.66 54.51
C GLU A 399 -29.47 -46.95 53.32
N ARG A 400 -28.16 -46.72 53.41
CA ARG A 400 -27.38 -46.05 52.35
C ARG A 400 -27.19 -47.03 51.17
N PRO A 401 -27.59 -46.67 49.94
CA PRO A 401 -27.39 -47.54 48.79
C PRO A 401 -25.92 -47.57 48.37
N LEU A 402 -25.45 -48.74 47.91
CA LEU A 402 -24.10 -48.93 47.39
C LEU A 402 -23.80 -48.05 46.16
N TYR A 403 -24.82 -47.83 45.32
CA TYR A 403 -24.76 -46.96 44.15
C TYR A 403 -26.07 -46.21 43.99
N ARG A 404 -25.99 -44.94 43.61
CA ARG A 404 -27.11 -44.13 43.14
C ARG A 404 -26.63 -43.11 42.13
N ASN A 405 -27.48 -42.74 41.19
CA ASN A 405 -27.20 -41.65 40.26
C ASN A 405 -28.31 -40.60 40.24
N ARG A 406 -27.93 -39.41 39.76
CA ARG A 406 -28.83 -38.36 39.28
C ARG A 406 -28.51 -38.12 37.83
N ILE A 407 -29.50 -38.19 36.96
CA ILE A 407 -29.35 -37.86 35.54
C ILE A 407 -30.15 -36.62 35.19
N GLU A 408 -29.65 -35.90 34.21
CA GLU A 408 -30.41 -34.91 33.45
C GLU A 408 -30.53 -35.46 32.03
N ALA A 409 -31.75 -35.48 31.51
CA ALA A 409 -32.05 -36.06 30.21
C ALA A 409 -33.03 -35.19 29.43
N ILE A 410 -32.97 -35.25 28.11
CA ILE A 410 -33.89 -34.56 27.21
C ILE A 410 -34.57 -35.57 26.28
N PRO A 411 -35.74 -35.27 25.70
CA PRO A 411 -36.36 -36.17 24.71
C PRO A 411 -35.42 -36.40 23.52
N ALA A 412 -35.35 -37.64 23.04
CA ALA A 412 -34.40 -38.00 21.97
C ALA A 412 -34.64 -37.25 20.64
N SER A 413 -35.87 -36.79 20.42
CA SER A 413 -36.28 -35.99 19.26
C SER A 413 -35.79 -34.54 19.29
N VAL A 414 -35.34 -34.02 20.43
CA VAL A 414 -34.86 -32.63 20.56
C VAL A 414 -33.37 -32.58 20.18
N PRO A 415 -32.99 -31.84 19.12
CA PRO A 415 -31.58 -31.77 18.69
C PRO A 415 -30.70 -31.11 19.76
N ILE A 416 -29.54 -31.73 20.04
CA ILE A 416 -28.54 -31.14 20.94
C ILE A 416 -27.53 -30.32 20.12
N ARG A 417 -27.27 -29.10 20.58
CA ARG A 417 -26.19 -28.24 20.08
C ARG A 417 -25.49 -27.57 21.26
N SER A 418 -24.17 -27.49 21.19
CA SER A 418 -23.43 -26.62 22.10
C SER A 418 -23.46 -25.20 21.55
N ALA A 419 -24.05 -24.26 22.27
CA ALA A 419 -24.08 -22.86 21.85
C ALA A 419 -23.42 -21.91 22.87
N GLY A 420 -22.82 -22.46 23.94
CA GLY A 420 -22.16 -21.70 25.01
C GLY A 420 -23.08 -20.67 25.65
N MET A 421 -23.66 -20.92 26.81
CA MET A 421 -24.53 -19.95 27.48
C MET A 421 -23.91 -19.43 28.78
N ASP A 422 -24.14 -18.16 29.10
CA ASP A 422 -23.77 -17.61 30.40
C ASP A 422 -24.70 -18.17 31.51
N GLY A 423 -24.37 -17.90 32.78
CA GLY A 423 -25.20 -18.33 33.92
C GLY A 423 -26.61 -17.71 33.96
N ARG A 424 -26.95 -16.82 33.02
CA ARG A 424 -28.27 -16.20 32.84
C ARG A 424 -28.99 -16.72 31.59
N GLY A 425 -28.37 -17.62 30.83
CA GLY A 425 -28.94 -18.20 29.61
C GLY A 425 -28.77 -17.33 28.36
N HIS A 426 -27.87 -16.35 28.34
CA HIS A 426 -27.53 -15.62 27.11
C HIS A 426 -26.46 -16.38 26.33
N LEU A 427 -26.54 -16.33 25.00
CA LEU A 427 -25.50 -16.86 24.13
C LEU A 427 -24.17 -16.14 24.37
N LEU A 428 -23.13 -16.91 24.65
CA LEU A 428 -21.76 -16.45 24.66
C LEU A 428 -21.25 -16.43 23.23
N ARG A 429 -20.52 -15.37 22.89
CA ARG A 429 -19.65 -15.33 21.72
C ARG A 429 -18.22 -15.42 22.24
N PRO A 430 -17.62 -16.62 22.34
CA PRO A 430 -16.42 -16.77 23.15
C PRO A 430 -15.15 -16.21 22.50
N SER A 431 -15.22 -15.42 21.41
CA SER A 431 -14.01 -14.89 20.75
C SER A 431 -13.18 -14.04 21.73
N PRO A 432 -11.86 -14.27 21.82
CA PRO A 432 -11.01 -13.51 22.72
C PRO A 432 -10.99 -12.03 22.32
N THR A 433 -11.51 -11.18 23.21
CA THR A 433 -11.56 -9.74 22.98
C THR A 433 -10.19 -9.11 23.16
N VAL A 434 -9.67 -8.50 22.10
CA VAL A 434 -8.47 -7.68 22.17
C VAL A 434 -8.83 -6.32 22.77
N ARG A 435 -8.25 -5.99 23.92
CA ARG A 435 -8.58 -4.77 24.67
C ARG A 435 -7.90 -3.50 24.14
N GLY A 436 -7.06 -3.59 23.11
CA GLY A 436 -6.30 -2.47 22.58
C GLY A 436 -5.59 -2.80 21.28
N GLN A 437 -4.96 -1.77 20.72
CA GLN A 437 -4.21 -1.88 19.47
C GLN A 437 -2.92 -2.66 19.68
N GLN A 438 -2.46 -3.32 18.63
CA GLN A 438 -1.19 -4.02 18.60
C GLN A 438 -0.35 -3.55 17.43
N THR A 439 0.95 -3.82 17.47
CA THR A 439 1.82 -3.65 16.30
C THR A 439 2.11 -4.99 15.65
N ALA A 440 2.34 -4.95 14.34
CA ALA A 440 2.72 -6.09 13.53
C ALA A 440 3.67 -5.65 12.43
N ILE A 441 4.39 -6.61 11.85
CA ILE A 441 5.30 -6.35 10.73
C ILE A 441 4.63 -6.82 9.44
N VAL A 442 4.71 -5.99 8.40
CA VAL A 442 4.23 -6.33 7.06
C VAL A 442 5.13 -7.41 6.46
N VAL A 443 4.51 -8.48 5.95
CA VAL A 443 5.20 -9.63 5.37
C VAL A 443 4.78 -9.84 3.92
N GLY A 444 5.64 -10.51 3.16
CA GLY A 444 5.42 -10.81 1.75
C GLY A 444 6.38 -11.89 1.27
N PRO A 445 6.30 -12.28 -0.02
CA PRO A 445 7.17 -13.30 -0.57
C PRO A 445 8.64 -12.91 -0.42
N PRO A 446 9.56 -13.87 -0.27
CA PRO A 446 10.99 -13.57 -0.16
C PRO A 446 11.48 -12.64 -1.28
N GLY A 447 12.12 -11.54 -0.91
CA GLY A 447 12.64 -10.53 -1.83
C GLY A 447 11.63 -9.50 -2.34
N ALA A 448 10.33 -9.64 -2.03
CA ALA A 448 9.32 -8.66 -2.41
C ALA A 448 9.41 -7.39 -1.55
N VAL A 449 9.35 -6.22 -2.20
CA VAL A 449 9.31 -4.91 -1.50
C VAL A 449 7.89 -4.52 -1.11
N ILE A 450 6.92 -4.85 -1.97
CA ILE A 450 5.50 -4.57 -1.79
C ILE A 450 4.74 -5.88 -2.03
N HIS A 451 3.80 -6.20 -1.15
CA HIS A 451 2.89 -7.33 -1.31
C HIS A 451 1.47 -6.88 -0.95
N THR A 452 0.64 -6.70 -1.97
CA THR A 452 -0.75 -6.23 -1.85
C THR A 452 -1.64 -6.94 -2.86
N ASP A 453 -2.95 -6.95 -2.60
CA ASP A 453 -3.95 -7.34 -3.58
C ASP A 453 -4.72 -6.12 -4.14
N ARG A 454 -5.75 -6.38 -4.96
CA ARG A 454 -6.63 -5.38 -5.59
C ARG A 454 -7.29 -4.43 -4.58
N ASP A 455 -7.54 -4.90 -3.35
CA ASP A 455 -8.41 -4.21 -2.38
C ASP A 455 -7.60 -3.37 -1.36
N HIS A 456 -6.35 -3.01 -1.67
CA HIS A 456 -5.48 -2.20 -0.80
C HIS A 456 -5.25 -2.84 0.58
N ARG A 457 -4.84 -4.11 0.56
CA ARG A 457 -4.61 -4.93 1.75
C ARG A 457 -3.17 -5.43 1.78
N VAL A 458 -2.65 -5.66 2.98
CA VAL A 458 -1.33 -6.24 3.22
C VAL A 458 -1.45 -7.50 4.07
N LYS A 459 -0.40 -8.33 4.08
CA LYS A 459 -0.26 -9.41 5.07
C LYS A 459 0.64 -8.95 6.19
N VAL A 460 0.32 -9.37 7.41
CA VAL A 460 1.07 -8.98 8.61
C VAL A 460 1.33 -10.21 9.48
N GLN A 461 2.43 -10.16 10.22
CA GLN A 461 2.73 -11.13 11.27
C GLN A 461 3.00 -10.39 12.59
N PHE A 462 2.25 -10.75 13.61
CA PHE A 462 2.29 -10.20 14.96
C PHE A 462 3.51 -10.67 15.75
N HIS A 463 3.87 -9.91 16.78
CA HIS A 463 5.05 -10.19 17.60
C HIS A 463 4.90 -11.42 18.53
N TRP A 464 3.67 -11.78 18.92
CA TRP A 464 3.40 -12.92 19.80
C TRP A 464 3.39 -14.27 19.08
N GLN A 465 3.32 -14.28 17.74
CA GLN A 465 3.42 -15.51 16.96
C GLN A 465 4.84 -16.09 17.10
N ARG A 466 4.94 -17.40 17.40
CA ARG A 466 6.21 -18.09 17.66
C ARG A 466 6.56 -19.05 16.53
N GLY A 467 7.85 -19.19 16.22
CA GLY A 467 8.35 -19.98 15.10
C GLY A 467 9.74 -19.55 14.67
N ALA A 468 10.36 -20.30 13.77
CA ALA A 468 11.72 -20.03 13.30
C ALA A 468 11.89 -18.62 12.71
N ASN A 469 10.86 -18.11 12.03
CA ASN A 469 10.83 -16.79 11.42
C ASN A 469 9.96 -15.79 12.21
N SER A 470 9.75 -16.05 13.51
CA SER A 470 9.05 -15.10 14.38
C SER A 470 9.85 -13.83 14.62
N HIS A 471 9.17 -12.70 14.72
CA HIS A 471 9.79 -11.41 15.04
C HIS A 471 10.36 -11.38 16.46
N GLY A 472 9.76 -12.14 17.39
CA GLY A 472 10.24 -12.31 18.76
C GLY A 472 11.37 -13.32 18.95
N ARG A 473 11.79 -14.05 17.89
CA ARG A 473 12.83 -15.09 17.92
C ARG A 473 12.56 -16.22 18.93
N VAL A 474 11.28 -16.52 19.18
CA VAL A 474 10.87 -17.57 20.11
C VAL A 474 10.49 -18.81 19.32
N SER A 475 11.08 -19.96 19.64
CA SER A 475 10.69 -21.25 19.06
C SER A 475 9.26 -21.61 19.46
N HIS A 476 8.51 -22.20 18.54
CA HIS A 476 7.22 -22.79 18.88
C HIS A 476 7.45 -24.12 19.63
N PRO A 477 6.71 -24.44 20.71
CA PRO A 477 6.86 -25.71 21.43
C PRO A 477 6.57 -26.94 20.56
N TYR A 478 5.91 -26.75 19.41
CA TYR A 478 5.51 -27.77 18.45
C TYR A 478 5.88 -27.33 17.02
N PRO A 479 7.16 -27.37 16.64
CA PRO A 479 7.59 -26.83 15.34
C PRO A 479 7.10 -27.65 14.15
N GLU A 480 6.86 -28.95 14.34
CA GLU A 480 6.53 -29.89 13.27
C GLU A 480 5.06 -29.87 12.82
N ARG A 481 4.15 -29.29 13.61
CA ARG A 481 2.69 -29.34 13.40
C ARG A 481 2.07 -27.98 13.09
N GLN A 482 2.81 -27.12 12.38
CA GLN A 482 2.54 -25.70 12.08
C GLN A 482 2.87 -24.76 13.27
N THR A 483 3.49 -23.62 12.99
CA THR A 483 3.92 -22.62 13.99
C THR A 483 3.08 -21.34 13.93
N GLY A 484 2.44 -21.08 12.79
CA GLY A 484 1.70 -19.85 12.54
C GLY A 484 2.60 -18.61 12.42
N ALA A 485 3.92 -18.76 12.29
CA ALA A 485 4.87 -17.63 12.19
C ALA A 485 5.92 -17.84 11.07
N PRO A 486 5.51 -17.96 9.79
CA PRO A 486 6.42 -18.27 8.70
C PRO A 486 7.28 -17.07 8.24
N GLY A 487 6.92 -15.83 8.60
CA GLY A 487 7.69 -14.63 8.26
C GLY A 487 7.66 -14.23 6.78
N ASP A 488 6.74 -14.80 6.00
CA ASP A 488 6.56 -14.58 4.56
C ASP A 488 5.06 -14.41 4.20
N ASP A 489 4.70 -14.49 2.92
CA ASP A 489 3.32 -14.36 2.45
C ASP A 489 2.41 -15.52 2.83
N THR A 490 2.92 -16.60 3.42
CA THR A 490 2.08 -17.66 3.99
C THR A 490 1.59 -17.32 5.40
N ALA A 491 2.00 -16.18 5.96
CA ALA A 491 1.53 -15.71 7.27
C ALA A 491 0.18 -14.99 7.17
N GLY A 492 -0.79 -15.47 7.94
CA GLY A 492 -2.03 -14.77 8.23
C GLY A 492 -2.89 -14.45 7.00
N THR A 493 -3.88 -13.58 7.19
CA THR A 493 -4.82 -13.21 6.14
C THR A 493 -4.56 -11.80 5.60
N TRP A 494 -5.29 -11.44 4.54
CA TRP A 494 -5.26 -10.10 3.97
C TRP A 494 -5.93 -9.08 4.91
N VAL A 495 -5.15 -8.13 5.40
CA VAL A 495 -5.54 -7.09 6.35
C VAL A 495 -5.75 -5.77 5.62
N ARG A 496 -6.91 -5.13 5.83
CA ARG A 496 -7.23 -3.82 5.24
C ARG A 496 -6.36 -2.72 5.83
N VAL A 497 -5.98 -1.77 4.99
CA VAL A 497 -5.20 -0.59 5.38
C VAL A 497 -6.11 0.64 5.39
N ALA A 498 -6.20 1.31 6.53
CA ALA A 498 -6.85 2.60 6.65
C ALA A 498 -6.02 3.65 5.92
N THR A 499 -6.71 4.53 5.19
CA THR A 499 -6.09 5.56 4.36
C THR A 499 -6.80 6.89 4.64
N PRO A 500 -6.12 8.04 4.59
CA PRO A 500 -6.73 9.34 4.90
C PRO A 500 -8.03 9.64 4.13
N MET A 501 -8.14 9.19 2.88
CA MET A 501 -9.30 9.39 2.05
C MET A 501 -9.52 8.22 1.09
N ALA A 502 -10.74 7.66 1.08
CA ALA A 502 -11.12 6.55 0.19
C ALA A 502 -12.50 6.80 -0.44
N GLY A 503 -12.52 6.95 -1.76
CA GLY A 503 -13.72 7.14 -2.57
C GLY A 503 -13.78 6.18 -3.77
N ALA A 504 -14.82 6.31 -4.59
CA ALA A 504 -15.03 5.46 -5.77
C ALA A 504 -13.98 5.74 -6.86
N ASN A 505 -12.85 5.01 -6.82
CA ASN A 505 -11.68 5.18 -7.70
C ASN A 505 -10.95 6.53 -7.54
N TRP A 506 -10.95 7.10 -6.34
CA TRP A 506 -10.16 8.29 -5.98
C TRP A 506 -9.85 8.27 -4.48
N GLY A 507 -8.77 8.92 -4.05
CA GLY A 507 -8.33 8.91 -2.65
C GLY A 507 -6.81 8.84 -2.49
N SER A 508 -6.36 8.55 -1.28
CA SER A 508 -4.95 8.33 -0.94
C SER A 508 -4.56 6.86 -1.11
N ASN A 509 -3.39 6.60 -1.69
CA ASN A 509 -2.85 5.25 -1.88
C ASN A 509 -1.39 5.20 -1.42
N MET A 510 -1.18 4.79 -0.18
CA MET A 510 0.14 4.66 0.45
C MET A 510 0.18 3.34 1.21
N LEU A 511 0.66 2.29 0.56
CA LEU A 511 0.76 0.97 1.17
C LEU A 511 2.02 0.85 2.04
N PRO A 512 1.87 0.33 3.27
CA PRO A 512 3.00 -0.20 4.03
C PRO A 512 3.75 -1.26 3.23
N ARG A 513 5.08 -1.20 3.25
CA ARG A 513 5.98 -2.08 2.52
C ARG A 513 6.45 -3.23 3.39
N VAL A 514 6.91 -4.32 2.76
CA VAL A 514 7.41 -5.50 3.48
C VAL A 514 8.56 -5.11 4.41
N GLY A 515 8.42 -5.48 5.68
CA GLY A 515 9.32 -5.18 6.78
C GLY A 515 8.97 -3.96 7.63
N GLN A 516 8.06 -3.11 7.16
CA GLN A 516 7.58 -1.96 7.94
C GLN A 516 6.67 -2.39 9.08
N GLU A 517 6.70 -1.63 10.17
CA GLU A 517 5.82 -1.83 11.32
C GLU A 517 4.53 -1.03 11.15
N VAL A 518 3.42 -1.70 11.43
CA VAL A 518 2.07 -1.15 11.32
C VAL A 518 1.34 -1.26 12.64
N LEU A 519 0.50 -0.26 12.91
CA LEU A 519 -0.45 -0.28 14.02
C LEU A 519 -1.74 -0.94 13.55
N VAL A 520 -2.17 -1.96 14.28
CA VAL A 520 -3.33 -2.81 13.96
C VAL A 520 -4.38 -2.66 15.06
N ASP A 521 -5.60 -2.37 14.63
CA ASP A 521 -6.80 -2.41 15.46
C ASP A 521 -7.65 -3.63 15.09
N PHE A 522 -8.60 -3.99 15.94
CA PHE A 522 -9.43 -5.19 15.79
C PHE A 522 -10.90 -4.79 15.80
N LEU A 523 -11.62 -5.05 14.71
CA LEU A 523 -13.03 -4.66 14.59
C LEU A 523 -13.86 -5.41 15.65
N ASP A 524 -14.64 -4.66 16.43
CA ASP A 524 -15.41 -5.16 17.59
C ASP A 524 -14.54 -5.86 18.66
N GLY A 525 -13.22 -5.64 18.64
CA GLY A 525 -12.25 -6.34 19.48
C GLY A 525 -12.01 -7.80 19.09
N ASP A 526 -12.50 -8.26 17.94
CA ASP A 526 -12.33 -9.64 17.47
C ASP A 526 -10.91 -9.85 16.91
N ILE A 527 -10.13 -10.75 17.53
CA ILE A 527 -8.75 -11.05 17.15
C ILE A 527 -8.62 -11.46 15.68
N ASP A 528 -9.66 -12.07 15.11
CA ASP A 528 -9.67 -12.55 13.73
C ASP A 528 -10.09 -11.47 12.72
N ARG A 529 -10.32 -10.23 13.16
CA ARG A 529 -10.70 -9.09 12.33
C ARG A 529 -9.72 -7.91 12.44
N PRO A 530 -8.42 -8.10 12.13
CA PRO A 530 -7.46 -7.02 12.15
C PRO A 530 -7.69 -6.01 11.02
N VAL A 531 -7.37 -4.75 11.29
CA VAL A 531 -7.30 -3.64 10.32
C VAL A 531 -6.07 -2.80 10.66
N VAL A 532 -5.22 -2.53 9.67
CA VAL A 532 -4.11 -1.59 9.83
C VAL A 532 -4.68 -0.18 9.88
N ILE A 533 -4.40 0.56 10.95
CA ILE A 533 -4.86 1.93 11.16
C ILE A 533 -3.76 2.97 11.00
N GLY A 534 -2.50 2.54 10.88
CA GLY A 534 -1.36 3.43 10.66
C GLY A 534 -0.05 2.67 10.48
N SER A 535 1.00 3.39 10.13
CA SER A 535 2.39 2.90 10.09
C SER A 535 3.21 3.60 11.15
N LEU A 536 4.18 2.89 11.73
CA LEU A 536 5.02 3.39 12.81
C LEU A 536 6.49 3.38 12.38
N TYR A 537 7.20 4.44 12.76
CA TYR A 537 8.66 4.41 12.77
C TYR A 537 9.15 3.56 13.93
N ASN A 538 10.27 2.87 13.74
CA ASN A 538 10.85 1.94 14.70
C ASN A 538 12.38 1.86 14.56
N GLY A 539 12.99 1.01 15.39
CA GLY A 539 14.45 0.90 15.48
C GLY A 539 15.08 2.01 16.31
N ARG A 540 16.39 2.16 16.18
CA ARG A 540 17.17 3.18 16.88
C ARG A 540 17.79 4.12 15.85
N GLY A 541 17.31 5.36 15.79
CA GLY A 541 17.84 6.39 14.88
C GLY A 541 19.27 6.77 15.23
N GLN A 542 20.04 7.19 14.23
CA GLN A 542 21.30 7.90 14.45
C GLN A 542 21.03 9.30 15.02
N ARG A 543 22.01 9.88 15.72
CA ARG A 543 21.87 11.21 16.34
C ARG A 543 21.81 12.36 15.33
N ASP A 544 22.71 12.33 14.34
CA ASP A 544 22.88 13.39 13.33
C ASP A 544 22.97 12.79 11.91
N ALA A 545 22.15 11.75 11.60
CA ALA A 545 22.13 11.10 10.28
C ALA A 545 20.84 10.30 9.99
N GLN A 546 20.48 10.13 8.72
CA GLN A 546 19.20 9.51 8.35
C GLN A 546 19.05 7.97 8.41
N PRO A 547 20.08 7.12 8.22
CA PRO A 547 19.83 5.70 8.41
C PRO A 547 19.66 5.41 9.91
N ASN A 548 18.81 4.45 10.25
CA ASN A 548 18.79 3.89 11.59
C ASN A 548 20.14 3.22 11.92
N GLU A 549 20.54 3.25 13.19
CA GLU A 549 21.61 2.38 13.72
C GLU A 549 21.25 0.90 13.57
N VAL A 550 19.96 0.55 13.75
CA VAL A 550 19.44 -0.80 13.60
C VAL A 550 18.69 -0.91 12.28
N ALA A 551 19.31 -1.53 11.27
CA ALA A 551 18.71 -1.66 9.95
C ALA A 551 17.70 -2.82 9.83
N GLN A 552 17.90 -3.92 10.57
CA GLN A 552 17.06 -5.13 10.51
C GLN A 552 16.79 -5.74 11.89
N GLY A 553 15.63 -6.37 12.03
CA GLY A 553 15.17 -7.07 13.24
C GLY A 553 15.11 -8.61 13.08
N GLY A 554 14.29 -9.28 13.90
CA GLY A 554 13.90 -10.68 13.62
C GLY A 554 12.94 -10.75 12.43
N GLY A 555 12.82 -11.91 11.78
CA GLY A 555 11.91 -12.11 10.64
C GLY A 555 12.15 -11.11 9.50
N ALA A 556 11.07 -10.52 8.98
CA ALA A 556 11.11 -9.55 7.88
C ALA A 556 11.32 -8.10 8.34
N ALA A 557 11.42 -7.84 9.64
CA ALA A 557 11.38 -6.47 10.19
C ALA A 557 12.57 -5.61 9.76
N THR A 558 12.29 -4.39 9.28
CA THR A 558 13.28 -3.35 9.03
C THR A 558 13.21 -2.27 10.10
N GLY A 559 14.33 -1.60 10.37
CA GLY A 559 14.33 -0.40 11.20
C GLY A 559 14.02 0.84 10.36
N ASN A 560 12.98 1.59 10.70
CA ASN A 560 12.51 2.75 9.94
C ASN A 560 12.55 4.05 10.78
N ALA A 561 13.37 5.03 10.41
CA ALA A 561 13.46 6.34 11.07
C ALA A 561 12.59 7.39 10.37
N SER A 562 12.20 8.44 11.11
CA SER A 562 11.53 9.60 10.52
C SER A 562 12.46 10.36 9.56
N PRO A 563 12.01 10.85 8.40
CA PRO A 563 12.87 11.50 7.39
C PRO A 563 13.42 12.87 7.79
N TRP A 564 12.79 13.56 8.75
CA TRP A 564 13.16 14.93 9.15
C TRP A 564 13.17 15.13 10.67
N PHE A 565 13.75 14.17 11.39
CA PHE A 565 13.95 14.31 12.84
C PHE A 565 15.04 15.34 13.16
N PRO A 566 14.95 16.06 14.29
CA PRO A 566 16.00 17.00 14.72
C PRO A 566 17.20 16.27 15.34
N GLY A 567 18.41 16.64 14.92
CA GLY A 567 19.67 16.24 15.55
C GLY A 567 20.16 17.23 16.61
N GLU A 568 21.40 17.05 17.07
CA GLU A 568 22.06 17.89 18.08
C GLU A 568 23.06 18.89 17.46
N ASN A 569 23.62 18.59 16.28
CA ASN A 569 24.73 19.35 15.70
C ASN A 569 24.47 19.85 14.26
N GLY A 570 25.21 20.88 13.86
CA GLY A 570 25.25 21.35 12.48
C GLY A 570 23.87 21.74 11.93
N GLY A 571 23.61 21.41 10.66
CA GLY A 571 22.30 21.68 10.05
C GLY A 571 21.20 20.73 10.53
N HIS A 572 21.51 19.65 11.24
CA HIS A 572 20.51 18.75 11.84
C HIS A 572 19.85 19.37 13.09
N ALA A 573 20.53 20.33 13.75
CA ALA A 573 20.03 21.02 14.93
C ALA A 573 18.92 22.03 14.57
N HIS A 574 17.70 21.55 14.40
CA HIS A 574 16.50 22.35 14.12
C HIS A 574 15.35 21.99 15.06
N PRO A 575 14.34 22.85 15.27
CA PRO A 575 13.28 22.62 16.27
C PRO A 575 12.16 21.69 15.76
N ALA A 576 12.50 20.63 15.01
CA ALA A 576 11.54 19.73 14.34
C ALA A 576 10.49 20.45 13.46
N ALA A 577 10.87 21.57 12.84
CA ALA A 577 9.97 22.40 12.04
C ALA A 577 9.71 21.88 10.61
N MET A 578 10.23 20.71 10.24
CA MET A 578 10.04 20.12 8.92
C MET A 578 8.95 19.05 8.94
N ALA A 579 8.05 19.11 7.96
CA ALA A 579 6.96 18.15 7.76
C ALA A 579 6.71 17.89 6.27
N GLY A 580 6.01 16.80 5.94
CA GLY A 580 5.61 16.50 4.57
C GLY A 580 5.65 15.02 4.20
N ILE A 581 5.95 14.72 2.95
CA ILE A 581 5.95 13.35 2.40
C ILE A 581 7.28 13.10 1.69
N LYS A 582 8.01 12.06 2.09
CA LYS A 582 9.20 11.54 1.39
C LYS A 582 8.90 10.12 0.92
N THR A 583 9.07 9.86 -0.36
CA THR A 583 8.93 8.52 -0.96
C THR A 583 10.28 7.83 -1.03
N GLN A 584 10.31 6.56 -1.44
CA GLN A 584 11.56 5.85 -1.69
C GLN A 584 11.39 4.95 -2.91
N ALA A 585 12.38 4.93 -3.81
CA ALA A 585 12.42 4.01 -4.93
C ALA A 585 12.37 2.56 -4.44
N MET A 586 11.61 1.71 -5.13
CA MET A 586 11.25 0.38 -4.65
C MET A 586 12.49 -0.50 -4.42
N GLN A 587 13.45 -0.51 -5.35
CA GLN A 587 14.66 -1.32 -5.30
C GLN A 587 15.55 -1.04 -4.07
N SER A 588 15.42 0.14 -3.47
CA SER A 588 16.21 0.58 -2.30
C SER A 588 15.32 0.84 -1.09
N SER A 589 14.10 0.29 -1.06
CA SER A 589 13.12 0.64 -0.04
C SER A 589 13.55 0.28 1.38
N GLN A 590 14.20 -0.87 1.56
CA GLN A 590 14.61 -1.35 2.88
C GLN A 590 15.92 -0.68 3.35
N GLY A 591 16.74 -0.18 2.42
CA GLY A 591 18.02 0.48 2.71
C GLY A 591 17.92 2.00 2.83
N GLY A 592 16.90 2.62 2.25
CA GLY A 592 16.70 4.08 2.29
C GLY A 592 17.74 4.89 1.48
N ASP A 593 18.54 4.24 0.63
CA ASP A 593 19.73 4.80 -0.05
C ASP A 593 19.54 5.01 -1.56
N GLY A 594 18.30 4.93 -2.04
CA GLY A 594 17.96 5.11 -3.46
C GLY A 594 17.39 6.49 -3.81
N ALA A 595 16.86 6.60 -5.03
CA ALA A 595 16.12 7.77 -5.48
C ALA A 595 14.84 8.00 -4.64
N TYR A 596 14.43 9.25 -4.50
CA TYR A 596 13.21 9.62 -3.80
C TYR A 596 12.58 10.88 -4.38
N SER A 597 11.30 11.06 -4.09
CA SER A 597 10.62 12.34 -4.26
C SER A 597 10.17 12.84 -2.90
N GLN A 598 10.19 14.16 -2.70
CA GLN A 598 9.74 14.75 -1.46
C GLN A 598 8.95 16.03 -1.67
N LEU A 599 7.98 16.22 -0.78
CA LEU A 599 7.29 17.47 -0.52
C LEU A 599 7.63 17.87 0.91
N VAL A 600 8.26 19.02 1.11
CA VAL A 600 8.74 19.48 2.41
C VAL A 600 8.17 20.86 2.72
N PHE A 601 7.51 20.95 3.86
CA PHE A 601 7.16 22.19 4.55
C PHE A 601 8.20 22.41 5.64
N ASP A 602 8.88 23.55 5.65
CA ASP A 602 9.81 23.93 6.72
C ASP A 602 9.29 25.23 7.33
N ASP A 603 8.66 25.13 8.50
CA ASP A 603 8.00 26.22 9.23
C ASP A 603 8.95 26.88 10.25
N SER A 604 10.26 26.78 10.02
CA SER A 604 11.24 27.45 10.86
C SER A 604 10.94 28.95 10.95
N ALA A 605 10.96 29.50 12.18
CA ALA A 605 10.54 30.88 12.44
C ALA A 605 11.28 31.89 11.54
N GLY A 606 10.52 32.70 10.80
CA GLY A 606 11.04 33.70 9.86
C GLY A 606 11.70 33.12 8.61
N GLN A 607 11.66 31.80 8.42
CA GLN A 607 12.34 31.07 7.34
C GLN A 607 11.44 30.04 6.66
N ALA A 608 10.13 30.33 6.62
CA ALA A 608 9.15 29.43 6.04
C ALA A 608 9.44 29.15 4.56
N ARG A 609 9.39 27.88 4.16
CA ARG A 609 9.55 27.46 2.76
C ARG A 609 8.74 26.22 2.43
N LEU A 610 8.49 26.05 1.14
CA LEU A 610 7.90 24.86 0.53
C LEU A 610 8.84 24.34 -0.57
N ALA A 611 9.15 23.05 -0.53
CA ALA A 611 10.00 22.41 -1.53
C ALA A 611 9.34 21.16 -2.10
N LEU A 612 9.25 21.07 -3.43
CA LEU A 612 8.87 19.87 -4.17
C LEU A 612 10.07 19.41 -4.99
N GLN A 613 10.63 18.27 -4.64
CA GLN A 613 11.95 17.87 -5.13
C GLN A 613 11.97 16.40 -5.54
N HIS A 614 12.70 16.11 -6.62
CA HIS A 614 13.07 14.76 -7.03
C HIS A 614 14.59 14.61 -6.98
N HIS A 615 15.04 13.52 -6.34
CA HIS A 615 16.43 13.17 -6.18
C HIS A 615 16.71 11.83 -6.87
N ALA A 616 17.65 11.82 -7.82
CA ALA A 616 18.02 10.61 -8.55
C ALA A 616 18.85 9.61 -7.72
N ARG A 617 19.51 10.11 -6.67
CA ARG A 617 20.29 9.36 -5.65
C ARG A 617 20.27 10.16 -4.34
N PRO A 618 20.71 9.61 -3.19
CA PRO A 618 20.75 10.35 -1.93
C PRO A 618 21.36 11.73 -2.08
N HIS A 619 20.61 12.76 -1.69
CA HIS A 619 21.00 14.16 -1.69
C HIS A 619 21.36 14.77 -3.07
N ALA A 620 21.07 14.07 -4.18
CA ALA A 620 21.35 14.54 -5.54
C ALA A 620 20.06 15.06 -6.21
N GLY A 621 19.71 16.31 -5.93
CA GLY A 621 18.51 16.96 -6.48
C GLY A 621 18.63 17.18 -7.99
N THR A 622 17.70 16.62 -8.76
CA THR A 622 17.71 16.68 -10.24
C THR A 622 16.56 17.49 -10.83
N ALA A 623 15.46 17.65 -10.10
CA ALA A 623 14.34 18.51 -10.49
C ALA A 623 13.67 19.05 -9.22
N GLU A 624 13.59 20.37 -9.08
CA GLU A 624 13.18 21.04 -7.85
C GLU A 624 12.32 22.28 -8.15
N LEU A 625 11.23 22.43 -7.40
CA LEU A 625 10.46 23.66 -7.25
C LEU A 625 10.57 24.10 -5.79
N ASN A 626 11.26 25.20 -5.55
CA ASN A 626 11.53 25.74 -4.22
C ASN A 626 10.85 27.12 -4.08
N LEU A 627 10.08 27.34 -3.01
CA LEU A 627 9.31 28.56 -2.76
C LEU A 627 9.58 29.10 -1.34
N GLY A 628 9.56 30.43 -1.21
CA GLY A 628 9.75 31.12 0.07
C GLY A 628 11.22 31.35 0.39
N HIS A 629 11.66 30.93 1.57
CA HIS A 629 13.03 31.10 2.04
C HIS A 629 13.94 30.00 1.49
N LEU A 630 14.55 30.23 0.32
CA LEU A 630 15.34 29.22 -0.40
C LEU A 630 16.60 28.84 0.37
N ARG A 631 16.85 27.54 0.48
CA ARG A 631 17.95 26.97 1.28
C ARG A 631 18.32 25.59 0.74
N HIS A 632 19.60 25.26 0.77
CA HIS A 632 20.04 23.90 0.49
C HIS A 632 19.60 22.94 1.60
N GLN A 633 19.23 21.72 1.23
CA GLN A 633 18.83 20.69 2.19
C GLN A 633 19.45 19.36 1.78
N ALA A 634 20.00 18.66 2.76
CA ALA A 634 20.38 17.26 2.64
C ALA A 634 19.61 16.48 3.70
N ASP A 635 18.50 15.86 3.30
CA ASP A 635 17.58 15.18 4.22
C ASP A 635 17.11 16.05 5.40
N ASN A 636 17.46 15.71 6.65
CA ASN A 636 17.11 16.48 7.84
C ASN A 636 18.10 17.63 8.11
N GLU A 637 19.10 17.84 7.26
CA GLU A 637 20.04 18.93 7.40
C GLU A 637 19.54 20.22 6.74
N ARG A 638 19.38 21.28 7.54
CA ARG A 638 19.11 22.65 7.07
C ARG A 638 20.43 23.38 6.77
N LEU A 639 20.93 23.25 5.53
CA LEU A 639 22.20 23.84 5.07
C LEU A 639 22.08 25.37 4.83
N HIS A 640 23.02 25.97 4.10
CA HIS A 640 23.10 27.43 3.91
C HIS A 640 21.89 28.02 3.15
N PRO A 641 21.43 29.23 3.52
CA PRO A 641 20.41 29.96 2.78
C PRO A 641 20.91 30.36 1.38
N VAL A 642 20.03 30.28 0.39
CA VAL A 642 20.31 30.57 -1.03
C VAL A 642 19.67 31.89 -1.46
N GLY A 643 18.49 32.22 -0.93
CA GLY A 643 17.78 33.43 -1.30
C GLY A 643 16.32 33.43 -0.86
N PHE A 644 15.52 34.26 -1.51
CA PHE A 644 14.09 34.43 -1.26
C PHE A 644 13.32 34.48 -2.57
N GLY A 645 12.13 33.90 -2.60
CA GLY A 645 11.23 33.95 -3.75
C GLY A 645 10.89 32.57 -4.29
N ALA A 646 11.13 32.34 -5.58
CA ALA A 646 10.84 31.08 -6.25
C ALA A 646 12.04 30.64 -7.10
N GLU A 647 12.32 29.35 -7.10
CA GLU A 647 13.34 28.72 -7.94
C GLU A 647 12.75 27.47 -8.60
N LEU A 648 12.87 27.40 -9.93
CA LEU A 648 12.67 26.19 -10.72
C LEU A 648 14.04 25.73 -11.22
N LYS A 649 14.50 24.58 -10.72
CA LYS A 649 15.84 24.05 -11.00
C LYS A 649 15.74 22.64 -11.57
N THR A 650 16.52 22.36 -12.60
CA THR A 650 16.65 21.01 -13.16
C THR A 650 18.06 20.76 -13.69
N ALA A 651 18.56 19.54 -13.49
CA ALA A 651 19.81 19.06 -14.10
C ALA A 651 19.63 18.60 -15.56
N HIS A 652 18.39 18.60 -16.05
CA HIS A 652 18.00 18.14 -17.38
C HIS A 652 17.31 19.28 -18.16
N SER A 653 16.76 18.96 -19.33
CA SER A 653 16.03 19.94 -20.14
C SER A 653 14.75 20.44 -19.43
N ALA A 654 14.47 21.73 -19.56
CA ALA A 654 13.21 22.35 -19.12
C ALA A 654 12.47 22.96 -20.32
N ALA A 655 11.14 22.99 -20.27
CA ALA A 655 10.32 23.70 -21.22
C ALA A 655 9.16 24.39 -20.51
N MET A 656 8.96 25.69 -20.78
CA MET A 656 7.80 26.46 -20.37
C MET A 656 6.95 26.73 -21.61
N ARG A 657 5.65 26.39 -21.58
CA ARG A 657 4.74 26.53 -22.72
C ARG A 657 3.40 27.09 -22.25
N ALA A 658 2.85 28.05 -22.99
CA ALA A 658 1.52 28.59 -22.78
C ALA A 658 0.81 28.71 -24.14
N GLY A 659 -0.37 28.08 -24.26
CA GLY A 659 -1.09 27.99 -25.53
C GLY A 659 -1.87 29.24 -25.94
N GLN A 660 -2.09 30.17 -25.00
CA GLN A 660 -2.88 31.38 -25.20
C GLN A 660 -2.09 32.68 -24.93
N GLY A 661 -0.77 32.60 -24.67
CA GLY A 661 0.07 33.75 -24.36
C GLY A 661 0.94 33.55 -23.12
N MET A 662 2.11 34.21 -23.07
CA MET A 662 3.08 34.10 -21.97
C MET A 662 3.66 35.47 -21.65
N LEU A 663 3.48 35.93 -20.41
CA LEU A 663 4.09 37.16 -19.88
C LEU A 663 5.29 36.80 -19.00
N LEU A 664 6.46 37.33 -19.33
CA LEU A 664 7.63 37.34 -18.44
C LEU A 664 7.92 38.79 -18.07
N SER A 665 7.62 39.15 -16.83
CA SER A 665 7.68 40.54 -16.37
C SER A 665 8.32 40.68 -14.99
N THR A 666 9.01 41.80 -14.79
CA THR A 666 9.50 42.27 -13.48
C THR A 666 8.68 43.46 -12.95
N ASP A 667 7.52 43.73 -13.53
CA ASP A 667 6.60 44.77 -13.08
C ASP A 667 5.94 44.34 -11.77
N MET A 668 6.00 45.21 -10.77
CA MET A 668 5.45 44.91 -9.45
C MET A 668 3.93 45.04 -9.45
N ARG A 669 3.23 44.00 -9.01
CA ARG A 669 1.78 44.03 -8.72
C ARG A 669 1.56 44.11 -7.22
N SER A 670 1.21 45.30 -6.70
CA SER A 670 0.92 45.49 -5.28
C SER A 670 -0.55 45.19 -4.95
N GLY A 671 -0.80 44.40 -3.89
CA GLY A 671 -2.12 44.32 -3.25
C GLY A 671 -3.17 43.42 -3.91
N GLY A 672 -2.76 42.45 -4.74
CA GLY A 672 -3.70 41.49 -5.37
C GLY A 672 -4.65 42.10 -6.40
N ASN A 673 -4.41 43.35 -6.81
CA ASN A 673 -5.16 44.02 -7.86
C ASN A 673 -4.53 43.73 -9.23
N GLY A 674 -5.34 43.26 -10.18
CA GLY A 674 -4.92 42.87 -11.54
C GLY A 674 -4.96 41.37 -11.76
N SER A 675 -5.15 40.96 -13.02
CA SER A 675 -5.14 39.56 -13.44
C SER A 675 -3.71 39.02 -13.58
N GLN A 676 -3.60 37.68 -13.70
CA GLN A 676 -2.33 36.97 -13.88
C GLN A 676 -1.61 37.33 -15.19
N LEU A 677 -2.34 37.72 -16.24
CA LEU A 677 -1.78 38.13 -17.55
C LEU A 677 -1.88 39.64 -17.81
N GLY A 678 -2.33 40.45 -16.85
CA GLY A 678 -2.42 41.89 -16.99
C GLY A 678 -1.09 42.48 -17.45
N ALA A 679 -1.10 43.15 -18.60
CA ALA A 679 0.11 43.62 -19.28
C ALA A 679 0.06 45.12 -19.63
N ARG A 680 -0.66 45.93 -18.85
CA ARG A 680 -0.87 47.37 -19.10
C ARG A 680 0.44 48.16 -19.27
N GLU A 681 1.46 47.81 -18.49
CA GLU A 681 2.79 48.43 -18.56
C GLU A 681 3.49 48.10 -19.89
N ALA A 682 3.41 46.84 -20.33
CA ALA A 682 3.92 46.39 -21.62
C ALA A 682 3.15 47.01 -22.79
N GLU A 683 1.82 47.06 -22.69
CA GLU A 683 0.94 47.72 -23.66
C GLU A 683 1.34 49.20 -23.85
N ALA A 684 1.52 49.95 -22.76
CA ALA A 684 1.94 51.34 -22.81
C ALA A 684 3.32 51.52 -23.47
N GLN A 685 4.25 50.59 -23.23
CA GLN A 685 5.58 50.60 -23.87
C GLN A 685 5.49 50.34 -25.38
N ILE A 686 4.65 49.38 -25.81
CA ILE A 686 4.43 49.09 -27.23
C ILE A 686 3.75 50.27 -27.92
N GLU A 687 2.74 50.88 -27.29
CA GLU A 687 2.03 52.03 -27.86
C GLU A 687 2.96 53.25 -28.03
N ALA A 688 3.83 53.52 -27.05
CA ALA A 688 4.84 54.57 -27.18
C ALA A 688 5.82 54.30 -28.34
N GLY A 689 6.24 53.03 -28.52
CA GLY A 689 7.08 52.61 -29.64
C GLY A 689 6.37 52.78 -30.99
N HIS A 690 5.10 52.41 -31.07
CA HIS A 690 4.25 52.55 -32.25
C HIS A 690 4.14 54.04 -32.65
N GLN A 691 3.82 54.92 -31.70
CA GLN A 691 3.73 56.36 -31.93
C GLN A 691 5.06 56.96 -32.43
N LEU A 692 6.19 56.55 -31.85
CA LEU A 692 7.52 57.00 -32.30
C LEU A 692 7.81 56.54 -33.73
N GLN A 693 7.47 55.29 -34.06
CA GLN A 693 7.68 54.74 -35.40
C GLN A 693 6.86 55.50 -36.44
N VAL A 694 5.57 55.75 -36.18
CA VAL A 694 4.68 56.56 -37.03
C VAL A 694 5.23 57.97 -37.22
N ALA A 695 5.70 58.62 -36.16
CA ALA A 695 6.23 59.98 -36.22
C ALA A 695 7.48 60.07 -37.12
N LEU A 696 8.44 59.15 -36.96
CA LEU A 696 9.69 59.14 -37.74
C LEU A 696 9.46 58.77 -39.21
N THR A 697 8.59 57.81 -39.50
CA THR A 697 8.28 57.41 -40.90
C THR A 697 7.47 58.50 -41.62
N THR A 698 6.52 59.15 -40.93
CA THR A 698 5.82 60.33 -41.46
C THR A 698 6.80 61.46 -41.81
N GLN A 699 7.79 61.70 -40.94
CA GLN A 699 8.81 62.72 -41.18
C GLN A 699 9.71 62.35 -42.36
N ALA A 700 10.08 61.07 -42.51
CA ALA A 700 10.82 60.58 -43.67
C ALA A 700 10.04 60.78 -44.98
N GLY A 701 8.74 60.46 -44.97
CA GLY A 701 7.83 60.66 -46.10
C GLY A 701 7.73 62.12 -46.56
N LYS A 702 7.60 63.07 -45.61
CA LYS A 702 7.59 64.53 -45.90
C LYS A 702 8.88 65.03 -46.56
N HIS A 703 9.99 64.34 -46.35
CA HIS A 703 11.30 64.66 -46.91
C HIS A 703 11.67 63.80 -48.13
N ASN A 704 10.69 63.13 -48.75
CA ASN A 704 10.87 62.25 -49.91
C ASN A 704 11.92 61.13 -49.70
N ALA A 705 12.09 60.67 -48.46
CA ALA A 705 12.97 59.55 -48.11
C ALA A 705 12.25 58.19 -48.17
N LYS A 706 11.15 58.11 -48.93
CA LYS A 706 10.38 56.88 -49.17
C LYS A 706 10.88 56.16 -50.41
N LEU A 707 10.84 54.84 -50.39
CA LEU A 707 11.08 54.00 -51.56
C LEU A 707 9.91 54.09 -52.54
N LYS A 708 10.16 53.65 -53.78
CA LYS A 708 9.12 53.60 -54.81
C LYS A 708 8.02 52.63 -54.37
N ASP A 709 6.77 53.07 -54.49
CA ASP A 709 5.57 52.30 -54.11
C ASP A 709 5.49 51.95 -52.60
N GLU A 710 6.25 52.66 -51.74
CA GLU A 710 6.14 52.55 -50.27
C GLU A 710 4.80 53.13 -49.77
N PRO A 711 4.05 52.41 -48.92
CA PRO A 711 2.77 52.87 -48.39
C PRO A 711 2.95 53.99 -47.35
N GLU A 712 1.84 54.60 -46.94
CA GLU A 712 1.85 55.62 -45.89
C GLU A 712 2.32 55.05 -44.53
N ALA A 713 2.77 55.94 -43.65
CA ALA A 713 3.44 55.58 -42.38
C ALA A 713 2.70 54.53 -41.54
N GLU A 714 1.37 54.67 -41.38
CA GLU A 714 0.55 53.71 -40.60
C GLU A 714 0.37 52.36 -41.28
N GLU A 715 0.51 52.33 -42.60
CA GLU A 715 0.28 51.14 -43.41
C GLU A 715 1.56 50.32 -43.62
N LEU A 716 2.71 50.80 -43.12
CA LEU A 716 3.97 50.08 -43.14
C LEU A 716 3.84 48.77 -42.33
N PRO A 717 4.28 47.61 -42.87
CA PRO A 717 4.13 46.31 -42.22
C PRO A 717 4.66 46.27 -40.77
N ALA A 718 5.77 46.96 -40.48
CA ALA A 718 6.36 47.02 -39.15
C ALA A 718 5.51 47.82 -38.15
N VAL A 719 4.88 48.90 -38.62
CA VAL A 719 4.01 49.76 -37.80
C VAL A 719 2.71 49.01 -37.48
N LYS A 720 2.11 48.36 -38.48
CA LYS A 720 0.92 47.50 -38.29
C LYS A 720 1.17 46.39 -37.28
N GLN A 721 2.30 45.68 -37.42
CA GLN A 721 2.62 44.56 -36.53
C GLN A 721 2.82 45.03 -35.08
N MET A 722 3.39 46.21 -34.85
CA MET A 722 3.56 46.78 -33.51
C MET A 722 2.20 47.16 -32.88
N ARG A 723 1.30 47.77 -33.66
CA ARG A 723 -0.08 48.06 -33.21
C ARG A 723 -0.85 46.79 -32.86
N HIS A 724 -0.80 45.79 -33.75
CA HIS A 724 -1.45 44.51 -33.53
C HIS A 724 -0.95 43.82 -32.25
N SER A 725 0.37 43.89 -31.97
CA SER A 725 0.91 43.36 -30.71
C SER A 725 0.35 44.03 -29.45
N ALA A 726 0.04 45.34 -29.50
CA ALA A 726 -0.67 46.02 -28.41
C ALA A 726 -2.15 45.59 -28.31
N GLU A 727 -2.82 45.33 -29.42
CA GLU A 727 -4.19 44.80 -29.45
C GLU A 727 -4.25 43.39 -28.84
N VAL A 728 -3.25 42.54 -29.11
CA VAL A 728 -3.15 41.21 -28.51
C VAL A 728 -3.12 41.26 -26.99
N LEU A 729 -2.41 42.23 -26.40
CA LEU A 729 -2.32 42.42 -24.95
C LEU A 729 -3.60 42.97 -24.30
N LYS A 730 -4.49 43.63 -25.06
CA LYS A 730 -5.78 44.16 -24.57
C LYS A 730 -6.86 43.08 -24.40
N GLY A 731 -6.60 41.89 -24.95
CA GLY A 731 -7.51 40.74 -24.94
C GLY A 731 -8.64 40.81 -25.96
N GLY A 732 -9.26 39.67 -26.22
CA GLY A 732 -10.39 39.55 -27.16
C GLY A 732 -11.74 39.73 -26.48
N GLU A 733 -12.76 40.13 -27.24
CA GLU A 733 -14.17 40.07 -26.81
C GLU A 733 -14.60 38.59 -26.66
N GLY A 734 -14.27 37.96 -25.54
CA GLY A 734 -14.80 36.66 -25.17
C GLY A 734 -16.30 36.77 -24.89
N GLY A 735 -17.12 35.91 -25.49
CA GLY A 735 -18.58 35.94 -25.38
C GLY A 735 -19.09 35.93 -23.93
N GLY A 736 -19.36 37.13 -23.40
CA GLY A 736 -19.85 37.41 -22.06
C GLY A 736 -19.47 38.84 -21.64
N ASP A 737 -20.28 39.47 -20.80
CA ASP A 737 -20.21 40.89 -20.40
C ASP A 737 -18.99 41.27 -19.52
N ARG A 738 -17.87 40.52 -19.63
CA ARG A 738 -16.60 40.76 -18.92
C ARG A 738 -15.43 40.58 -19.87
N GLN A 739 -14.73 41.68 -20.14
CA GLN A 739 -13.42 41.68 -20.78
C GLN A 739 -12.44 40.88 -19.91
N THR A 740 -11.94 39.75 -20.42
CA THR A 740 -10.90 38.97 -19.77
C THR A 740 -9.54 39.55 -20.16
N ASP A 741 -8.63 39.71 -19.19
CA ASP A 741 -7.25 40.15 -19.45
C ASP A 741 -6.38 39.04 -20.08
N GLU A 742 -6.99 38.09 -20.78
CA GLU A 742 -6.30 37.02 -21.53
C GLU A 742 -5.88 37.54 -22.89
N TYR A 743 -4.69 37.19 -23.39
CA TYR A 743 -4.24 37.63 -24.70
C TYR A 743 -5.18 37.08 -25.79
N SER A 744 -5.47 37.87 -26.82
CA SER A 744 -6.36 37.42 -27.91
C SER A 744 -5.71 36.36 -28.81
N GLU A 745 -4.37 36.29 -28.82
CA GLU A 745 -3.58 35.37 -29.64
C GLU A 745 -2.30 34.92 -28.89
N PRO A 746 -1.68 33.78 -29.27
CA PRO A 746 -0.45 33.31 -28.64
C PRO A 746 0.73 34.27 -28.86
N GLN A 747 1.06 35.07 -27.84
CA GLN A 747 2.20 35.99 -27.83
C GLN A 747 3.09 35.77 -26.59
N LEU A 748 4.41 35.73 -26.80
CA LEU A 748 5.39 35.86 -25.73
C LEU A 748 5.70 37.35 -25.53
N GLN A 749 5.29 37.90 -24.39
CA GLN A 749 5.58 39.26 -23.99
C GLN A 749 6.68 39.31 -22.94
N LEU A 750 7.74 40.07 -23.23
CA LEU A 750 8.76 40.45 -22.24
C LEU A 750 8.51 41.90 -21.81
N SER A 751 8.51 42.19 -20.52
CA SER A 751 8.42 43.57 -20.03
C SER A 751 9.24 43.78 -18.76
N SER A 752 9.95 44.90 -18.70
CA SER A 752 10.69 45.31 -17.51
C SER A 752 10.80 46.83 -17.48
N PRO A 753 10.56 47.48 -16.33
CA PRO A 753 10.65 48.94 -16.22
C PRO A 753 12.11 49.45 -16.21
N ALA A 754 13.08 48.59 -15.89
CA ALA A 754 14.49 48.99 -15.76
C ALA A 754 15.36 48.59 -16.96
N GLY A 755 15.13 47.41 -17.55
CA GLY A 755 15.87 46.98 -18.73
C GLY A 755 15.81 45.48 -19.00
N ILE A 756 16.19 45.09 -20.21
CA ILE A 756 16.29 43.69 -20.66
C ILE A 756 17.67 43.52 -21.28
N ALA A 757 18.43 42.53 -20.85
CA ALA A 757 19.74 42.20 -21.40
C ALA A 757 19.76 40.77 -21.96
N VAL A 758 20.24 40.62 -23.19
CA VAL A 758 20.43 39.32 -23.86
C VAL A 758 21.91 39.18 -24.20
N CYS A 759 22.60 38.25 -23.53
CA CYS A 759 24.06 38.07 -23.66
C CYS A 759 24.40 36.58 -23.84
N THR A 760 25.39 36.29 -24.67
CA THR A 760 25.90 34.93 -24.91
C THR A 760 27.39 35.01 -25.25
N PRO A 761 28.23 34.07 -24.77
CA PRO A 761 29.64 34.01 -25.13
C PRO A 761 29.89 33.43 -26.54
N ALA A 762 28.86 32.81 -27.15
CA ALA A 762 28.93 32.22 -28.48
C ALA A 762 28.06 33.03 -29.47
N ASP A 763 26.94 32.47 -29.92
CA ASP A 763 26.13 33.05 -30.98
C ASP A 763 24.75 33.50 -30.47
N ALA A 764 24.29 34.66 -30.94
CA ALA A 764 22.91 35.13 -30.78
C ALA A 764 22.28 35.30 -32.17
N VAL A 765 21.15 34.64 -32.42
CA VAL A 765 20.43 34.69 -33.70
C VAL A 765 19.04 35.27 -33.47
N LEU A 766 18.72 36.36 -34.17
CA LEU A 766 17.39 36.98 -34.21
C LEU A 766 16.87 36.91 -35.65
N SER A 767 15.72 36.27 -35.84
CA SER A 767 15.11 36.08 -37.16
C SER A 767 13.59 36.25 -37.06
N ALA A 768 12.99 36.90 -38.06
CA ALA A 768 11.55 37.04 -38.20
C ALA A 768 11.15 36.65 -39.63
N GLY A 769 10.10 35.84 -39.79
CA GLY A 769 9.65 35.37 -41.10
C GLY A 769 8.95 36.44 -41.95
N THR A 770 8.41 37.48 -41.29
CA THR A 770 7.67 38.58 -41.95
C THR A 770 8.34 39.92 -41.69
N THR A 771 8.33 40.39 -40.45
CA THR A 771 8.79 41.73 -40.09
C THR A 771 9.59 41.72 -38.78
N SER A 772 10.72 42.43 -38.74
CA SER A 772 11.46 42.75 -37.53
C SER A 772 11.55 44.27 -37.38
N SER A 773 11.25 44.80 -36.20
CA SER A 773 11.27 46.23 -35.89
C SER A 773 12.12 46.47 -34.63
N VAL A 774 13.08 47.39 -34.72
CA VAL A 774 13.89 47.82 -33.57
C VAL A 774 13.68 49.31 -33.39
N VAL A 775 13.05 49.70 -32.28
CA VAL A 775 12.68 51.08 -31.98
C VAL A 775 13.30 51.47 -30.64
N ALA A 776 13.95 52.63 -30.59
CA ALA A 776 14.46 53.22 -29.36
C ALA A 776 14.12 54.70 -29.30
N GLY A 777 13.72 55.20 -28.14
CA GLY A 777 13.40 56.62 -27.93
C GLY A 777 14.61 57.56 -28.05
N GLN A 778 15.83 57.03 -28.00
CA GLN A 778 17.07 57.80 -28.05
C GLN A 778 18.09 57.18 -29.02
N ASP A 779 18.84 56.16 -28.58
CA ASP A 779 20.00 55.65 -29.30
C ASP A 779 19.86 54.16 -29.67
N ILE A 780 20.36 53.79 -30.86
CA ILE A 780 20.59 52.40 -31.29
C ILE A 780 22.06 52.29 -31.72
N ASN A 781 22.79 51.35 -31.12
CA ASN A 781 24.20 51.09 -31.42
C ASN A 781 24.38 49.68 -32.00
N LEU A 782 24.96 49.58 -33.20
CA LEU A 782 25.32 48.32 -33.85
C LEU A 782 26.84 48.27 -34.02
N ILE A 783 27.51 47.43 -33.24
CA ILE A 783 28.97 47.39 -33.14
C ILE A 783 29.45 45.95 -33.39
N ALA A 784 30.44 45.79 -34.27
CA ALA A 784 31.10 44.51 -34.53
C ALA A 784 32.61 44.72 -34.67
N GLN A 785 33.41 43.84 -34.08
CA GLN A 785 34.87 43.87 -34.25
C GLN A 785 35.32 43.24 -35.58
N GLY A 786 34.65 42.17 -36.01
CA GLY A 786 34.97 41.43 -37.24
C GLY A 786 34.38 42.11 -38.48
N ALA A 787 33.20 41.67 -38.88
CA ALA A 787 32.47 42.24 -40.03
C ALA A 787 31.03 42.59 -39.64
N SER A 788 30.52 43.67 -40.24
CA SER A 788 29.10 44.05 -40.18
C SER A 788 28.60 44.24 -41.61
N SER A 789 27.48 43.60 -41.97
CA SER A 789 26.91 43.63 -43.32
C SER A 789 25.41 43.87 -43.29
N THR A 790 24.94 44.83 -44.10
CA THR A 790 23.51 45.09 -44.34
C THR A 790 23.20 44.75 -45.79
N LEU A 791 22.38 43.70 -46.00
CA LEU A 791 22.01 43.20 -47.33
C LEU A 791 20.48 43.32 -47.50
N VAL A 792 20.01 44.03 -48.53
CA VAL A 792 18.58 44.28 -48.76
C VAL A 792 18.24 44.09 -50.24
N ALA A 793 17.20 43.30 -50.54
CA ALA A 793 16.84 42.95 -51.92
C ALA A 793 15.99 44.03 -52.62
N ASN A 794 15.00 44.61 -51.91
CA ASN A 794 13.98 45.47 -52.54
C ASN A 794 14.28 46.97 -52.39
N GLY A 795 15.15 47.37 -51.46
CA GLY A 795 15.56 48.76 -51.29
C GLY A 795 15.97 49.08 -49.86
N ILE A 796 16.91 50.02 -49.71
CA ILE A 796 17.37 50.54 -48.43
C ILE A 796 17.13 52.06 -48.40
N SER A 797 16.47 52.55 -47.35
CA SER A 797 16.34 53.98 -47.08
C SER A 797 17.09 54.33 -45.80
N LEU A 798 18.00 55.31 -45.89
CA LEU A 798 18.72 55.86 -44.76
C LEU A 798 18.31 57.32 -44.61
N PHE A 799 17.56 57.62 -43.55
CA PHE A 799 17.01 58.95 -43.28
C PHE A 799 17.48 59.48 -41.93
N THR A 800 17.77 60.77 -41.86
CA THR A 800 18.04 61.49 -40.62
C THR A 800 17.43 62.87 -40.71
N TYR A 801 16.82 63.32 -39.62
CA TYR A 801 16.28 64.66 -39.51
C TYR A 801 16.58 65.20 -38.13
N GLY A 802 17.53 66.14 -38.07
CA GLY A 802 17.88 66.85 -36.85
C GLY A 802 17.99 68.34 -37.15
N LYS A 803 17.46 69.18 -36.25
CA LYS A 803 17.73 70.62 -36.26
C LYS A 803 18.76 70.88 -35.16
N ALA A 804 19.94 71.37 -35.54
CA ALA A 804 20.91 71.93 -34.59
C ALA A 804 20.41 73.32 -34.14
N SER A 805 19.32 73.35 -33.37
CA SER A 805 18.64 74.60 -32.98
C SER A 805 19.01 75.08 -31.58
N ASN A 806 19.63 74.24 -30.74
CA ASN A 806 20.05 74.59 -29.39
C ASN A 806 21.58 74.70 -29.33
N LYS A 807 22.10 75.92 -29.26
CA LYS A 807 23.55 76.23 -29.25
C LYS A 807 24.27 75.76 -27.99
N ASP A 808 23.55 75.42 -26.93
CA ASP A 808 24.11 74.98 -25.64
C ASP A 808 24.37 73.47 -25.59
N LYS A 809 23.99 72.71 -26.63
CA LYS A 809 24.34 71.29 -26.74
C LYS A 809 25.74 71.11 -27.35
N PRO A 810 26.61 70.23 -26.81
CA PRO A 810 27.96 70.04 -27.32
C PRO A 810 28.03 69.42 -28.73
N LYS A 811 27.00 68.66 -29.13
CA LYS A 811 26.90 68.06 -30.47
C LYS A 811 25.96 68.87 -31.36
N GLN A 812 26.54 69.69 -32.23
CA GLN A 812 25.81 70.46 -33.24
C GLN A 812 25.74 69.75 -34.60
N GLU A 813 26.44 68.61 -34.75
CA GLU A 813 26.47 67.82 -35.99
C GLU A 813 25.24 66.91 -36.07
N VAL A 814 24.42 67.10 -37.11
CA VAL A 814 23.24 66.29 -37.45
C VAL A 814 23.38 65.85 -38.91
N GLY A 815 23.20 64.56 -39.21
CA GLY A 815 23.39 64.04 -40.56
C GLY A 815 23.86 62.59 -40.63
N VAL A 816 24.09 62.10 -41.85
CA VAL A 816 24.69 60.78 -42.12
C VAL A 816 26.19 60.96 -42.34
N LYS A 817 27.01 60.15 -41.66
CA LYS A 817 28.48 60.17 -41.80
C LYS A 817 28.98 58.80 -42.20
N LEU A 818 29.57 58.71 -43.40
CA LEU A 818 30.25 57.50 -43.90
C LEU A 818 31.75 57.77 -43.91
N HIS A 819 32.51 57.07 -43.08
CA HIS A 819 33.93 57.35 -42.89
C HIS A 819 34.74 56.06 -42.71
N ALA A 820 35.80 55.93 -43.51
CA ALA A 820 36.83 54.90 -43.34
C ALA A 820 38.14 55.61 -42.95
N ALA A 821 38.57 55.47 -41.69
CA ALA A 821 39.80 56.10 -41.19
C ALA A 821 41.07 55.48 -41.80
N SER A 822 41.00 54.19 -42.14
CA SER A 822 41.98 53.47 -42.95
C SER A 822 41.25 52.48 -43.86
N GLY A 823 41.90 52.05 -44.95
CA GLY A 823 41.27 51.20 -45.96
C GLY A 823 40.53 51.99 -47.04
N LYS A 824 39.67 51.29 -47.81
CA LYS A 824 38.95 51.85 -48.96
C LYS A 824 37.47 52.06 -48.61
N LEU A 825 36.92 53.23 -48.97
CA LEU A 825 35.48 53.45 -49.05
C LEU A 825 35.06 53.32 -50.53
N SER A 826 34.15 52.39 -50.83
CA SER A 826 33.64 52.17 -52.19
C SER A 826 32.12 52.30 -52.25
N MET A 827 31.62 53.09 -53.21
CA MET A 827 30.21 53.21 -53.55
C MET A 827 30.05 52.98 -55.05
N GLN A 828 29.12 52.10 -55.45
CA GLN A 828 28.94 51.73 -56.86
C GLN A 828 27.47 51.40 -57.17
N SER A 829 27.04 51.74 -58.39
CA SER A 829 25.80 51.26 -59.01
C SER A 829 26.16 50.65 -60.36
N GLN A 830 25.75 49.40 -60.60
CA GLN A 830 26.22 48.62 -61.76
C GLN A 830 25.34 48.78 -62.99
N SER A 831 24.02 48.79 -62.80
CA SER A 831 23.03 48.92 -63.89
C SER A 831 22.24 50.22 -63.83
N GLY A 832 22.17 50.87 -62.67
CA GLY A 832 21.41 52.09 -62.44
C GLY A 832 22.26 53.35 -62.48
N ALA A 833 21.60 54.51 -62.60
CA ALA A 833 22.25 55.79 -62.39
C ALA A 833 22.67 55.95 -60.92
N THR A 834 23.82 56.59 -60.68
CA THR A 834 24.19 57.11 -59.36
C THR A 834 23.97 58.62 -59.37
N THR A 835 23.16 59.14 -58.45
CA THR A 835 22.91 60.58 -58.30
C THR A 835 23.50 61.08 -56.99
N LEU A 836 24.25 62.19 -57.05
CA LEU A 836 24.75 62.90 -55.87
C LEU A 836 24.36 64.36 -55.99
N THR A 837 23.40 64.78 -55.18
CA THR A 837 22.80 66.13 -55.25
C THR A 837 22.89 66.79 -53.88
N ALA A 838 23.25 68.08 -53.84
CA ALA A 838 23.20 68.90 -52.65
C ALA A 838 22.66 70.29 -53.01
N ASP A 839 21.75 70.83 -52.19
CA ASP A 839 21.20 72.20 -52.35
C ASP A 839 22.29 73.28 -52.20
N LYS A 840 23.34 72.98 -51.42
CA LYS A 840 24.46 73.90 -51.16
C LYS A 840 25.71 73.47 -51.91
N LYS A 841 26.65 72.82 -51.22
CA LYS A 841 28.00 72.57 -51.71
C LYS A 841 28.26 71.06 -51.82
N VAL A 842 28.69 70.61 -52.98
CA VAL A 842 29.35 69.30 -53.15
C VAL A 842 30.86 69.55 -53.20
N THR A 843 31.64 68.82 -52.40
CA THR A 843 33.11 68.91 -52.39
C THR A 843 33.69 67.53 -52.70
N VAL A 844 34.51 67.44 -53.75
CA VAL A 844 35.30 66.24 -54.07
C VAL A 844 36.76 66.66 -54.11
N ALA A 845 37.61 66.07 -53.27
CA ALA A 845 39.01 66.42 -53.16
C ALA A 845 39.88 65.19 -52.89
N SER A 846 41.05 65.13 -53.55
CA SER A 846 42.15 64.23 -53.22
C SER A 846 43.31 65.10 -52.75
N VAL A 847 43.74 64.94 -51.50
CA VAL A 847 44.70 65.87 -50.86
C VAL A 847 46.13 65.61 -51.32
N THR A 848 46.47 64.33 -51.58
CA THR A 848 47.85 63.89 -51.85
C THR A 848 48.09 63.31 -53.24
N LYS A 849 47.03 62.87 -53.93
CA LYS A 849 47.14 62.25 -55.27
C LYS A 849 46.18 62.90 -56.26
N SER A 850 45.31 62.12 -56.91
CA SER A 850 44.45 62.57 -58.00
C SER A 850 42.97 62.28 -57.74
N VAL A 851 42.10 63.03 -58.41
CA VAL A 851 40.69 62.71 -58.62
C VAL A 851 40.54 62.29 -60.09
N SER A 852 39.90 61.15 -60.34
CA SER A 852 39.69 60.62 -61.71
C SER A 852 38.20 60.53 -62.01
N ILE A 853 37.76 61.17 -63.08
CA ILE A 853 36.39 61.11 -63.60
C ILE A 853 36.49 60.66 -65.06
N SER A 854 35.81 59.57 -65.41
CA SER A 854 35.89 58.99 -66.76
C SER A 854 34.53 58.46 -67.21
N ALA A 855 34.17 58.74 -68.46
CA ALA A 855 32.99 58.20 -69.13
C ALA A 855 33.38 57.57 -70.47
N PRO A 856 33.99 56.37 -70.48
CA PRO A 856 34.71 55.82 -71.63
C PRO A 856 33.86 55.59 -72.89
N LYS A 857 32.53 55.49 -72.74
CA LYS A 857 31.61 55.21 -73.86
C LYS A 857 30.83 56.44 -74.37
N LYS A 858 30.91 57.58 -73.69
CA LYS A 858 30.08 58.75 -74.02
C LYS A 858 30.84 60.05 -73.76
N HIS A 859 30.43 60.84 -72.76
CA HIS A 859 31.07 62.11 -72.44
C HIS A 859 31.12 62.41 -70.94
N VAL A 860 32.12 63.19 -70.53
CA VAL A 860 32.12 63.91 -69.25
C VAL A 860 31.66 65.33 -69.53
N LEU A 861 30.62 65.79 -68.84
CA LEU A 861 30.03 67.12 -69.02
C LEU A 861 30.03 67.87 -67.69
N LEU A 862 30.69 69.03 -67.66
CA LEU A 862 30.69 69.95 -66.53
C LEU A 862 29.96 71.21 -66.96
N THR A 863 28.87 71.58 -66.27
CA THR A 863 28.02 72.72 -66.63
C THR A 863 27.91 73.71 -65.47
N ALA A 864 27.88 75.00 -65.78
CA ALA A 864 27.62 76.07 -64.82
C ALA A 864 26.94 77.25 -65.52
N GLN A 865 25.69 77.56 -65.13
CA GLN A 865 24.91 78.71 -65.63
C GLN A 865 24.93 78.88 -67.17
N GLY A 866 24.85 77.78 -67.93
CA GLY A 866 24.85 77.79 -69.39
C GLY A 866 26.23 77.71 -70.06
N ALA A 867 27.33 77.83 -69.32
CA ALA A 867 28.67 77.48 -69.79
C ALA A 867 28.95 75.98 -69.56
N TYR A 868 29.72 75.35 -70.44
CA TYR A 868 30.11 73.95 -70.28
C TYR A 868 31.51 73.62 -70.79
N ILE A 869 32.07 72.57 -70.20
CA ILE A 869 33.22 71.82 -70.71
C ILE A 869 32.76 70.39 -70.94
N LYS A 870 32.86 69.93 -72.18
CA LYS A 870 32.43 68.59 -72.59
C LYS A 870 33.59 67.84 -73.23
N LEU A 871 33.83 66.63 -72.74
CA LEU A 871 34.86 65.72 -73.22
C LEU A 871 34.17 64.53 -73.90
N GLU A 872 34.17 64.45 -75.24
CA GLU A 872 33.47 63.40 -76.02
C GLU A 872 34.27 63.01 -77.26
N GLY A 873 34.37 61.71 -77.57
CA GLY A 873 34.96 61.23 -78.83
C GLY A 873 36.42 61.64 -79.09
N GLY A 874 37.17 61.98 -78.03
CA GLY A 874 38.54 62.51 -78.14
C GLY A 874 38.64 64.04 -78.29
N ASN A 875 37.52 64.74 -78.37
CA ASN A 875 37.45 66.20 -78.49
C ASN A 875 37.19 66.89 -77.14
N ILE A 876 37.66 68.12 -77.01
CA ILE A 876 37.35 69.04 -75.90
C ILE A 876 36.49 70.17 -76.46
N GLU A 877 35.21 70.21 -76.09
CA GLU A 877 34.29 71.31 -76.42
C GLU A 877 34.18 72.26 -75.21
N VAL A 878 34.58 73.51 -75.39
CA VAL A 878 34.46 74.58 -74.39
C VAL A 878 33.52 75.65 -74.94
N HIS A 879 32.37 75.83 -74.29
CA HIS A 879 31.35 76.78 -74.74
C HIS A 879 30.87 77.63 -73.56
N ALA A 880 30.70 78.92 -73.77
CA ALA A 880 30.10 79.83 -72.81
C ALA A 880 29.14 80.80 -73.54
N PRO A 881 28.07 81.29 -72.88
CA PRO A 881 27.17 82.29 -73.47
C PRO A 881 27.85 83.64 -73.79
N GLY A 882 29.03 83.89 -73.22
CA GLY A 882 29.86 85.07 -73.45
C GLY A 882 31.27 84.72 -73.95
N LYS A 883 32.13 85.74 -74.11
CA LYS A 883 33.50 85.58 -74.60
C LYS A 883 34.34 84.66 -73.69
N VAL A 884 34.99 83.65 -74.27
CA VAL A 884 35.89 82.72 -73.57
C VAL A 884 37.33 83.24 -73.66
N ASP A 885 37.85 83.83 -72.58
CA ASP A 885 39.23 84.35 -72.53
C ASP A 885 40.19 83.32 -71.89
N PHE A 886 41.21 82.89 -72.64
CA PHE A 886 42.26 81.98 -72.17
C PHE A 886 43.54 82.74 -71.83
N LYS A 887 43.83 82.96 -70.55
CA LYS A 887 45.00 83.74 -70.07
C LYS A 887 46.23 82.83 -69.84
N ALA A 888 47.27 82.96 -70.68
CA ALA A 888 48.56 82.26 -70.54
C ALA A 888 49.71 83.06 -71.19
N SER A 889 50.95 82.93 -70.68
CA SER A 889 52.16 83.60 -71.20
C SER A 889 52.79 82.90 -72.41
N LYS A 890 52.49 81.62 -72.65
CA LYS A 890 52.88 80.83 -73.83
C LYS A 890 51.80 79.76 -74.08
N LYS A 891 51.36 79.58 -75.32
CA LYS A 891 50.41 78.52 -75.72
C LYS A 891 51.11 77.57 -76.69
N GLU A 892 51.22 76.31 -76.31
CA GLU A 892 51.84 75.25 -77.10
C GLU A 892 50.82 74.11 -77.21
N LEU A 893 50.33 73.85 -78.42
CA LEU A 893 49.41 72.77 -78.73
C LEU A 893 50.21 71.67 -79.41
N ALA A 894 50.75 70.74 -78.63
CA ALA A 894 51.39 69.55 -79.16
C ALA A 894 50.34 68.65 -79.84
N GLY A 895 50.75 67.90 -80.87
CA GLY A 895 49.89 66.96 -81.61
C GLY A 895 49.26 65.88 -80.72
N PRO A 896 48.31 65.08 -81.25
CA PRO A 896 47.49 64.18 -80.45
C PRO A 896 48.33 63.17 -79.67
N VAL A 897 48.13 63.12 -78.35
CA VAL A 897 48.66 62.08 -77.46
C VAL A 897 47.49 61.26 -76.92
N SER A 898 47.55 59.96 -77.16
CA SER A 898 46.61 58.99 -76.61
C SER A 898 47.10 58.51 -75.26
N VAL A 899 46.25 58.57 -74.24
CA VAL A 899 46.47 57.93 -72.94
C VAL A 899 45.53 56.73 -72.87
N LYS A 900 46.07 55.52 -72.62
CA LYS A 900 45.24 54.36 -72.30
C LYS A 900 44.46 54.66 -71.02
N VAL A 901 43.16 54.88 -71.15
CA VAL A 901 42.25 55.02 -70.01
C VAL A 901 42.34 53.73 -69.21
N VAL A 902 42.58 53.84 -67.90
CA VAL A 902 42.52 52.69 -67.00
C VAL A 902 41.10 52.16 -67.07
N ASP A 903 40.97 50.92 -67.52
CA ASP A 903 39.70 50.21 -67.55
C ASP A 903 39.25 50.04 -66.08
N LEU A 904 38.30 50.87 -65.65
CA LEU A 904 37.69 50.79 -64.31
C LEU A 904 36.67 49.64 -64.22
N ALA A 905 36.49 48.88 -65.30
CA ALA A 905 35.67 47.69 -65.30
C ALA A 905 36.44 46.49 -64.74
N MET A 906 35.88 45.87 -63.70
CA MET A 906 36.31 44.55 -63.25
C MET A 906 36.12 43.56 -64.40
N LYS A 907 37.21 42.94 -64.88
CA LYS A 907 37.10 41.85 -65.86
C LYS A 907 36.50 40.64 -65.15
N VAL A 908 35.45 40.05 -65.72
CA VAL A 908 34.83 38.80 -65.21
C VAL A 908 35.87 37.67 -65.06
N SER A 909 36.98 37.71 -65.80
CA SER A 909 38.10 36.79 -65.66
C SER A 909 38.87 36.89 -64.34
N GLU A 910 38.72 37.98 -63.57
CA GLU A 910 39.34 38.16 -62.25
C GLU A 910 38.46 37.66 -61.10
N LEU A 911 37.18 37.36 -61.36
CA LEU A 911 36.31 36.59 -60.47
C LEU A 911 36.63 35.10 -60.64
N ASN A 912 37.79 34.68 -60.14
CA ASN A 912 38.16 33.27 -60.05
C ASN A 912 37.36 32.59 -58.92
N ILE A 913 36.02 32.59 -59.04
CA ILE A 913 35.13 31.86 -58.12
C ILE A 913 35.27 30.39 -58.46
N LYS A 914 36.19 29.73 -57.76
CA LYS A 914 36.37 28.29 -57.79
C LYS A 914 35.18 27.67 -57.07
N ARG A 915 34.30 27.03 -57.84
CA ARG A 915 33.28 26.14 -57.29
C ARG A 915 33.57 24.72 -57.75
N ASP A 916 33.41 23.78 -56.85
CA ASP A 916 33.37 22.37 -57.19
C ASP A 916 31.92 22.03 -57.55
N LEU A 917 31.71 21.41 -58.71
CA LEU A 917 30.38 21.03 -59.20
C LEU A 917 30.23 19.53 -59.03
N GLU A 918 29.36 19.08 -58.13
CA GLU A 918 28.96 17.68 -58.06
C GLU A 918 27.86 17.43 -59.07
N ILE A 919 28.00 16.35 -59.85
CA ILE A 919 26.94 15.87 -60.73
C ILE A 919 26.60 14.43 -60.38
N GLU A 920 25.32 14.11 -60.51
CA GLU A 920 24.79 12.76 -60.39
C GLU A 920 24.13 12.40 -61.73
N TYR A 921 24.48 11.25 -62.28
CA TYR A 921 24.00 10.82 -63.59
C TYR A 921 23.33 9.45 -63.46
N VAL A 922 22.04 9.44 -63.77
CA VAL A 922 21.18 8.26 -63.73
C VAL A 922 20.65 7.94 -65.12
N ASP A 923 20.36 6.67 -65.38
CA ASP A 923 19.69 6.26 -66.61
C ASP A 923 18.19 6.63 -66.61
N ALA A 924 17.49 6.29 -67.70
CA ALA A 924 16.06 6.60 -67.86
C ALA A 924 15.16 5.94 -66.81
N ASP A 925 15.65 4.89 -66.13
CA ASP A 925 14.95 4.16 -65.08
C ASP A 925 15.38 4.63 -63.67
N GLY A 926 16.26 5.63 -63.58
CA GLY A 926 16.74 6.21 -62.32
C GLY A 926 17.92 5.47 -61.68
N ASN A 927 18.56 4.52 -62.37
CA ASN A 927 19.70 3.79 -61.83
C ASN A 927 21.01 4.58 -62.02
N ALA A 928 21.81 4.63 -60.97
CA ALA A 928 23.13 5.25 -60.99
C ALA A 928 24.08 4.50 -61.93
N LEU A 929 24.76 5.24 -62.81
CA LEU A 929 25.73 4.67 -63.76
C LEU A 929 27.14 4.73 -63.18
N ALA A 930 27.64 3.61 -62.65
CA ALA A 930 28.99 3.53 -62.10
C ALA A 930 30.08 3.37 -63.19
N ASP A 931 31.27 3.93 -62.94
CA ASP A 931 32.48 3.82 -63.77
C ASP A 931 32.35 4.31 -65.22
N GLU A 932 31.33 5.12 -65.51
CA GLU A 932 31.08 5.65 -66.84
C GLU A 932 31.87 6.95 -67.10
N PRO A 933 32.63 7.05 -68.21
CA PRO A 933 33.32 8.28 -68.58
C PRO A 933 32.34 9.30 -69.19
N ILE A 934 32.22 10.46 -68.54
CA ILE A 934 31.38 11.57 -69.00
C ILE A 934 32.25 12.78 -69.34
N ALA A 935 31.89 13.49 -70.41
CA ALA A 935 32.44 14.80 -70.74
C ALA A 935 31.38 15.89 -70.56
N LEU A 936 31.68 16.91 -69.75
CA LEU A 936 30.91 18.15 -69.72
C LEU A 936 31.58 19.19 -70.61
N SER A 937 30.80 19.70 -71.54
CA SER A 937 31.14 20.85 -72.38
C SER A 937 30.44 22.09 -71.83
N PHE A 938 31.21 23.05 -71.33
CA PHE A 938 30.69 24.32 -70.84
C PHE A 938 30.56 25.32 -71.99
N ALA A 939 29.61 26.26 -71.91
CA ALA A 939 29.44 27.32 -72.92
C ALA A 939 30.70 28.19 -73.12
N THR A 940 31.64 28.15 -72.17
CA THR A 940 32.97 28.79 -72.28
C THR A 940 33.92 28.08 -73.25
N GLY A 941 33.53 26.94 -73.83
CA GLY A 941 34.36 26.10 -74.70
C GLY A 941 35.29 25.14 -73.95
N VAL A 942 35.31 25.20 -72.61
CA VAL A 942 36.11 24.29 -71.77
C VAL A 942 35.39 22.95 -71.66
N GLU A 943 36.11 21.85 -71.93
CA GLU A 943 35.63 20.49 -71.75
C GLU A 943 36.29 19.85 -70.52
N LYS A 944 35.50 19.25 -69.64
CA LYS A 944 35.98 18.47 -68.47
C LYS A 944 35.52 17.04 -68.58
N LYS A 945 36.47 16.11 -68.58
CA LYS A 945 36.24 14.66 -68.61
C LYS A 945 36.51 14.07 -67.24
N PHE A 946 35.63 13.18 -66.79
CA PHE A 946 35.74 12.48 -65.52
C PHE A 946 34.97 11.16 -65.61
N VAL A 947 35.20 10.30 -64.62
CA VAL A 947 34.53 9.00 -64.49
C VAL A 947 33.65 9.07 -63.25
N LEU A 948 32.42 8.59 -63.37
CA LEU A 948 31.49 8.52 -62.24
C LEU A 948 31.97 7.48 -61.23
N ASP A 949 31.77 7.77 -59.94
CA ASP A 949 32.01 6.81 -58.88
C ASP A 949 30.93 5.71 -58.84
N ALA A 950 31.06 4.76 -57.91
CA ALA A 950 30.13 3.64 -57.74
C ALA A 950 28.67 4.06 -57.45
N SER A 951 28.44 5.33 -57.11
CA SER A 951 27.14 5.95 -56.82
C SER A 951 26.61 6.77 -58.00
N GLY A 952 27.27 6.76 -59.16
CA GLY A 952 26.89 7.56 -60.31
C GLY A 952 27.19 9.05 -60.16
N LYS A 953 28.10 9.42 -59.24
CA LYS A 953 28.43 10.82 -58.92
C LYS A 953 29.85 11.18 -59.34
N ALA A 954 30.08 12.45 -59.62
CA ALA A 954 31.42 13.00 -59.81
C ALA A 954 31.52 14.46 -59.35
N LEU A 955 32.60 14.77 -58.63
CA LEU A 955 32.94 16.13 -58.22
C LEU A 955 33.93 16.77 -59.18
N ILE A 956 33.50 17.81 -59.89
CA ILE A 956 34.29 18.54 -60.87
C ILE A 956 34.88 19.77 -60.21
N LYS A 957 36.17 19.71 -59.89
CA LYS A 957 36.85 20.83 -59.25
C LYS A 957 37.07 21.99 -60.21
N ASN A 958 36.79 23.21 -59.73
CA ASN A 958 36.92 24.46 -60.49
C ASN A 958 36.07 24.49 -61.78
N ALA A 959 34.77 24.16 -61.68
CA ALA A 959 33.87 24.18 -62.83
C ALA A 959 33.50 25.62 -63.27
N PRO A 960 33.57 25.96 -64.57
CA PRO A 960 33.18 27.28 -65.08
C PRO A 960 31.72 27.68 -64.74
N LEU A 961 31.46 28.99 -64.65
CA LEU A 961 30.11 29.54 -64.52
C LEU A 961 29.44 29.60 -65.90
N GLY A 962 28.20 29.10 -66.01
CA GLY A 962 27.41 29.10 -67.24
C GLY A 962 26.72 27.76 -67.52
N PRO A 963 25.83 27.71 -68.53
CA PRO A 963 25.18 26.48 -68.95
C PRO A 963 26.21 25.49 -69.49
N PHE A 964 25.99 24.20 -69.23
CA PHE A 964 26.83 23.11 -69.68
C PHE A 964 25.97 22.00 -70.29
N GLY A 965 26.53 21.30 -71.27
CA GLY A 965 25.96 20.11 -71.87
C GLY A 965 26.83 18.89 -71.55
N ALA A 966 26.20 17.80 -71.14
CA ALA A 966 26.86 16.52 -70.95
C ALA A 966 26.86 15.71 -72.26
N LYS A 967 28.00 15.11 -72.60
CA LYS A 967 28.14 14.22 -73.74
C LYS A 967 28.68 12.88 -73.26
N GLN A 968 27.86 11.85 -73.38
CA GLN A 968 28.26 10.46 -73.12
C GLN A 968 28.73 9.81 -74.44
N PRO A 969 29.83 9.05 -74.44
CA PRO A 969 30.16 8.19 -75.58
C PRO A 969 29.06 7.15 -75.79
N ARG A 970 28.61 6.94 -77.04
CA ARG A 970 27.58 5.94 -77.37
C ARG A 970 28.03 4.56 -76.89
N ARG A 971 27.23 3.91 -76.02
CA ARG A 971 27.36 2.48 -75.69
C ARG A 971 27.14 1.66 -76.97
N LYS A 972 27.98 0.64 -77.19
CA LYS A 972 27.81 -0.33 -78.27
C LYS A 972 26.80 -1.39 -77.88
#